data_AF-A0A817JUS8-F1
#
_entry.id   AF-A0A817JUS8-F1
#
_cell.length_a   1.000
_cell.length_b   1.000
_cell.length_c   1.000
_cell.angle_alpha   90.00
_cell.angle_beta   90.00
_cell.angle_gamma   90.00
#
_symmetry.space_group_name_H-M   'P 1'
#
loop_
_entity.id
_entity.type
_entity.pdbx_description
1 polymer ?
#
loop_
_entity_poly.entity_id
_entity_poly.type
_entity_poly.pdbx_seq_one_letter_code
_entity_poly.pdbx_strand_id
1 'polypeptide(L)'
;MHGNDLDVQLAKISPVGWNWQPIEQASPMHRQLWESSEWENFKAVVEKIKNVHNILVNIDDTDRDTYRRQQANLSDSLYTTELAILAYREALLSWYGILRKAASEPVNHARLLMVLYVVKAYNQTSAEWQANGIFRLAQPHTRPIGICCLHLARLTSAEWVQIIQNLISNSKYNSAATLLQTLDHKIIQDIANQGNSVTRFFSEQINKTEISMLKRLEPVLSLTNINDILVIAAFVHLENRNDVWSILKEQYLSKPQQYDKVLICHKIQVELGLSVSTDWIDQGIFENNSIAFDLKGLTQYKWMELGRNYLEMANYNTALNCYIKAVRDSSDSSATVFEHILSLISNLSDSVALWYTVVIYKMAQGISSVVCDCINYICKVLDAKHQSVQQFIISTLYHFCQKEQCLPLPLVHLHVRAINGLLISSKAFVGGLHFLEAASASSIEIIKLQKQYEEYVNFQNYQSIKMAMNVSIIELALCLQEITSAITLENFINEYRDTLPMSHVPPIIRAKLYLVDATIDKLKGKYAGFIQKLQQAQICCWDEDVLNALVIVAKDPLFHKSLTQALLFELISLPIGNQNETMRLLTSITSPPKVFEYNNLLKPSLLPTLVHQYENGIIKQMSEDPFQSAMAYIDLSMAVCNPVCIASNWILACIYLYESLSRMTSNAQEQARVYAYRNMINELAINAFLLARQHLAPNMQIYIYKQVLSLFINTSRLFTQLIKSKDTTQREGNVDYIISPRQTTIISQLLKYTIRFAKLAPLMQLRPFLSYDIMFLDEIGREFLQLYWKAMSDETHNGQSFVYQYFILEGVWKNWIRSISFQSARQQSIQSLLESKHWKVSNVELLLNNPLIPRTPDGWLSNKKKPLFISGSKHYSKVDGIKININTGEITFLFVPARRMESIALFGSDDIADVLKKGITKAVFTLNQPDNEFLWHPFQRMRYAPANLINTQYLITLLHADYLLKFITMGIEVNAKAPFLMREASEGFMKRLPKRLQELLKPLYKRDRKLSYGNIHRFWIEAGDPIDEVTIDQKANDIIYRIGDVPMYVKQHLLKYDDEGNLIDDNRFNNCEDQSSEANFAKSFTDNYNEIGAYFPELLRLKELVKLGALVDFIRQFYKSLQKNIAEDIDVRNICDSLSKQRSEIEYPLDTSDNVQHFRMKILEEIDQSNIDLSYDEESDFRKMISSELANVDTE
;
A
#
# COMPACT_ATOMS: atom_id res chain seq x y z
N MET A 1 -31.38 12.52 -2.08
CA MET A 1 -31.98 12.14 -3.38
C MET A 1 -30.86 11.94 -4.39
N HIS A 2 -31.01 10.93 -5.26
CA HIS A 2 -30.01 10.22 -6.10
C HIS A 2 -29.23 9.09 -5.40
N GLY A 3 -29.83 7.91 -5.43
CA GLY A 3 -29.23 6.61 -5.16
C GLY A 3 -29.84 5.53 -6.06
N ASN A 4 -29.99 5.79 -7.36
CA ASN A 4 -30.76 4.92 -8.26
C ASN A 4 -29.93 4.05 -9.23
N ASP A 5 -28.60 4.12 -9.24
CA ASP A 5 -27.80 3.38 -10.25
C ASP A 5 -27.19 2.06 -9.77
N LEU A 6 -27.30 1.71 -8.47
CA LEU A 6 -26.76 0.45 -7.95
C LEU A 6 -27.79 -0.69 -7.90
N ASP A 7 -29.07 -0.38 -7.74
CA ASP A 7 -30.14 -1.38 -7.56
C ASP A 7 -30.58 -2.03 -8.88
N VAL A 8 -30.37 -1.37 -10.03
CA VAL A 8 -30.78 -1.90 -11.35
C VAL A 8 -29.83 -2.99 -11.88
N GLN A 9 -28.60 -3.10 -11.36
CA GLN A 9 -27.65 -4.14 -11.80
C GLN A 9 -27.77 -5.48 -11.06
N LEU A 10 -28.41 -5.52 -9.89
CA LEU A 10 -28.57 -6.76 -9.11
C LEU A 10 -29.86 -7.54 -9.45
N ALA A 11 -30.82 -6.94 -10.16
CA ALA A 11 -32.11 -7.56 -10.49
C ALA A 11 -32.10 -8.46 -11.75
N LYS A 12 -30.95 -8.73 -12.39
CA LYS A 12 -30.86 -9.53 -13.63
C LYS A 12 -30.26 -10.94 -13.46
N ILE A 13 -30.61 -11.64 -12.39
CA ILE A 13 -30.31 -13.08 -12.26
C ILE A 13 -31.62 -13.83 -11.98
N SER A 14 -32.23 -14.39 -13.03
CA SER A 14 -33.32 -15.37 -12.91
C SER A 14 -32.73 -16.78 -12.78
N PRO A 15 -33.25 -17.67 -11.90
CA PRO A 15 -32.81 -19.06 -11.85
C PRO A 15 -33.60 -19.92 -12.85
N VAL A 16 -32.90 -20.51 -13.82
CA VAL A 16 -33.41 -21.63 -14.62
C VAL A 16 -33.54 -22.87 -13.73
N GLY A 17 -34.66 -23.58 -13.84
CA GLY A 17 -35.07 -24.69 -12.97
C GLY A 17 -34.07 -25.85 -12.91
N TRP A 18 -33.82 -26.32 -11.69
CA TRP A 18 -33.02 -27.51 -11.40
C TRP A 18 -33.95 -28.70 -11.22
N ASN A 19 -34.09 -29.55 -12.23
CA ASN A 19 -34.74 -30.86 -12.06
C ASN A 19 -33.69 -31.89 -11.64
N TRP A 20 -33.86 -32.45 -10.43
CA TRP A 20 -33.01 -33.53 -9.92
C TRP A 20 -33.59 -34.88 -10.31
N GLN A 21 -32.77 -35.78 -10.88
CA GLN A 21 -33.21 -37.14 -11.18
C GLN A 21 -33.39 -38.00 -9.91
N PRO A 22 -34.24 -39.05 -9.94
CA PRO A 22 -34.57 -39.85 -8.76
C PRO A 22 -33.41 -40.70 -8.21
N ILE A 23 -33.38 -40.85 -6.88
CA ILE A 23 -32.45 -41.63 -6.01
C ILE A 23 -32.21 -43.09 -6.44
N GLU A 24 -33.07 -43.64 -7.30
CA GLU A 24 -33.08 -45.06 -7.64
C GLU A 24 -31.96 -45.48 -8.60
N GLN A 25 -31.31 -44.52 -9.28
CA GLN A 25 -30.21 -44.81 -10.22
C GLN A 25 -28.80 -44.52 -9.67
N ALA A 26 -28.68 -44.04 -8.42
CA ALA A 26 -27.38 -43.72 -7.83
C ALA A 26 -26.68 -44.97 -7.26
N SER A 27 -25.36 -45.07 -7.48
CA SER A 27 -24.58 -46.21 -6.97
C SER A 27 -24.58 -46.28 -5.43
N PRO A 28 -24.36 -47.45 -4.80
CA PRO A 28 -24.42 -47.61 -3.34
C PRO A 28 -23.50 -46.65 -2.56
N MET A 29 -22.37 -46.27 -3.15
CA MET A 29 -21.43 -45.30 -2.59
C MET A 29 -21.98 -43.86 -2.59
N HIS A 30 -22.87 -43.50 -3.51
CA HIS A 30 -23.55 -42.20 -3.53
C HIS A 30 -24.68 -42.11 -2.49
N ARG A 31 -25.38 -43.21 -2.19
CA ARG A 31 -26.40 -43.23 -1.11
C ARG A 31 -25.78 -42.99 0.26
N GLN A 32 -24.64 -43.62 0.54
CA GLN A 32 -23.95 -43.47 1.82
C GLN A 32 -23.41 -42.04 2.07
N LEU A 33 -23.13 -41.29 0.99
CA LEU A 33 -22.70 -39.90 1.03
C LEU A 33 -23.87 -38.91 1.16
N TRP A 34 -25.03 -39.23 0.61
CA TRP A 34 -26.26 -38.44 0.78
C TRP A 34 -26.91 -38.59 2.15
N GLU A 35 -26.56 -39.63 2.89
CA GLU A 35 -27.02 -39.86 4.26
C GLU A 35 -26.02 -39.32 5.32
N SER A 36 -24.95 -38.61 4.91
CA SER A 36 -23.98 -38.06 5.86
C SER A 36 -24.49 -36.80 6.56
N SER A 37 -24.17 -36.66 7.86
CA SER A 37 -24.50 -35.46 8.65
C SER A 37 -23.95 -34.16 8.06
N GLU A 38 -22.87 -34.25 7.28
CA GLU A 38 -22.22 -33.12 6.63
C GLU A 38 -23.02 -32.63 5.41
N TRP A 39 -23.71 -33.54 4.70
CA TRP A 39 -24.62 -33.19 3.61
C TRP A 39 -25.91 -32.54 4.12
N GLU A 40 -26.44 -32.99 5.26
CA GLU A 40 -27.58 -32.35 5.92
C GLU A 40 -27.24 -30.94 6.44
N ASN A 41 -26.02 -30.73 6.95
CA ASN A 41 -25.54 -29.39 7.30
C ASN A 41 -25.42 -28.48 6.08
N PHE A 42 -25.00 -29.00 4.93
CA PHE A 42 -24.96 -28.26 3.68
C PHE A 42 -26.36 -27.88 3.18
N LYS A 43 -27.33 -28.81 3.20
CA LYS A 43 -28.74 -28.51 2.89
C LYS A 43 -29.29 -27.42 3.80
N ALA A 44 -29.04 -27.49 5.11
CA ALA A 44 -29.51 -26.49 6.07
C ALA A 44 -28.98 -25.06 5.79
N VAL A 45 -27.73 -24.94 5.31
CA VAL A 45 -27.15 -23.66 4.90
C VAL A 45 -27.77 -23.14 3.61
N VAL A 46 -27.97 -24.00 2.61
CA VAL A 46 -28.63 -23.64 1.35
C VAL A 46 -30.08 -23.20 1.57
N GLU A 47 -30.80 -23.88 2.47
CA GLU A 47 -32.18 -23.54 2.83
C GLU A 47 -32.26 -22.19 3.57
N LYS A 48 -31.29 -21.87 4.45
CA LYS A 48 -31.18 -20.56 5.08
C LYS A 48 -30.95 -19.44 4.06
N ILE A 49 -30.12 -19.68 3.04
CA ILE A 49 -29.86 -18.71 1.96
C ILE A 49 -31.12 -18.49 1.11
N LYS A 50 -31.85 -19.55 0.77
CA LYS A 50 -33.14 -19.45 0.07
C LYS A 50 -34.17 -18.67 0.87
N ASN A 51 -34.26 -18.89 2.18
CA ASN A 51 -35.20 -18.18 3.05
C ASN A 51 -34.87 -16.68 3.13
N VAL A 52 -33.60 -16.30 3.26
CA VAL A 52 -33.19 -14.89 3.24
C VAL A 52 -33.49 -14.24 1.88
N HIS A 53 -33.27 -14.96 0.77
CA HIS A 53 -33.60 -14.46 -0.56
C HIS A 53 -35.12 -14.28 -0.76
N ASN A 54 -35.94 -15.25 -0.35
CA ASN A 54 -37.40 -15.16 -0.46
C ASN A 54 -37.99 -14.04 0.41
N ILE A 55 -37.40 -13.76 1.57
CA ILE A 55 -37.79 -12.61 2.42
C ILE A 55 -37.50 -11.28 1.73
N LEU A 56 -36.40 -11.19 0.97
CA LEU A 56 -36.02 -9.96 0.26
C LEU A 56 -36.80 -9.75 -1.05
N VAL A 57 -37.27 -10.84 -1.68
CA VAL A 57 -38.02 -10.79 -2.95
C VAL A 57 -39.52 -10.54 -2.75
N ASN A 58 -40.11 -10.92 -1.61
CA ASN A 58 -41.55 -10.82 -1.36
C ASN A 58 -41.99 -9.58 -0.53
N ILE A 59 -41.20 -8.50 -0.49
CA ILE A 59 -41.65 -7.24 0.11
C ILE A 59 -42.51 -6.50 -0.92
N ASP A 60 -43.82 -6.50 -0.69
CA ASP A 60 -44.82 -5.87 -1.55
C ASP A 60 -44.69 -4.34 -1.56
N ASP A 61 -45.06 -3.69 -2.67
CA ASP A 61 -44.77 -2.26 -2.90
C ASP A 61 -45.50 -1.31 -1.94
N THR A 62 -46.59 -1.76 -1.31
CA THR A 62 -47.31 -1.00 -0.27
C THR A 62 -46.60 -0.97 1.09
N ASP A 63 -45.71 -1.91 1.40
CA ASP A 63 -44.94 -1.92 2.66
C ASP A 63 -43.65 -1.10 2.58
N ARG A 64 -43.19 -0.75 1.36
CA ARG A 64 -42.01 0.09 1.16
C ARG A 64 -42.17 1.52 1.70
N ASP A 65 -43.37 2.08 1.65
CA ASP A 65 -43.62 3.43 2.17
C ASP A 65 -43.81 3.46 3.70
N THR A 66 -44.35 2.39 4.29
CA THR A 66 -44.38 2.21 5.76
C THR A 66 -42.96 2.00 6.30
N TYR A 67 -42.14 1.23 5.58
CA TYR A 67 -40.73 1.00 5.90
C TYR A 67 -39.86 2.26 5.72
N ARG A 68 -40.12 3.09 4.70
CA ARG A 68 -39.45 4.40 4.50
C ARG A 68 -39.81 5.42 5.58
N ARG A 69 -41.05 5.40 6.10
CA ARG A 69 -41.46 6.27 7.22
C ARG A 69 -40.86 5.83 8.55
N GLN A 70 -40.60 4.53 8.74
CA GLN A 70 -39.89 4.02 9.92
C GLN A 70 -38.35 4.21 9.83
N GLN A 71 -37.77 4.27 8.62
CA GLN A 71 -36.34 4.56 8.40
C GLN A 71 -35.90 5.99 8.76
N ALA A 72 -36.83 6.93 8.92
CA ALA A 72 -36.47 8.28 9.36
C ALA A 72 -36.04 8.34 10.85
N ASN A 73 -36.21 7.26 11.63
CA ASN A 73 -36.01 7.28 13.09
C ASN A 73 -35.10 6.18 13.68
N LEU A 74 -34.44 5.30 12.92
CA LEU A 74 -33.55 4.28 13.48
C LEU A 74 -32.29 4.03 12.63
N SER A 75 -31.13 3.90 13.28
CA SER A 75 -29.76 3.85 12.74
C SER A 75 -29.29 2.50 12.17
N ASP A 76 -30.18 1.54 11.92
CA ASP A 76 -29.79 0.12 11.75
C ASP A 76 -29.83 -0.41 10.30
N SER A 77 -29.32 0.36 9.34
CA SER A 77 -29.16 -0.12 7.95
C SER A 77 -27.87 -0.93 7.70
N LEU A 78 -26.97 -1.04 8.70
CA LEU A 78 -25.77 -1.89 8.59
C LEU A 78 -26.09 -3.37 8.85
N TYR A 79 -27.11 -3.68 9.64
CA TYR A 79 -27.30 -5.01 10.23
C TYR A 79 -27.63 -6.11 9.20
N THR A 80 -28.42 -5.80 8.17
CA THR A 80 -28.83 -6.76 7.13
C THR A 80 -27.72 -7.04 6.10
N THR A 81 -26.96 -6.02 5.71
CA THR A 81 -25.79 -6.19 4.82
C THR A 81 -24.66 -6.91 5.56
N GLU A 82 -24.45 -6.60 6.85
CA GLU A 82 -23.48 -7.31 7.68
C GLU A 82 -23.86 -8.77 7.93
N LEU A 83 -25.15 -9.09 8.16
CA LEU A 83 -25.63 -10.47 8.29
C LEU A 83 -25.44 -11.28 7.01
N ALA A 84 -25.68 -10.68 5.84
CA ALA A 84 -25.44 -11.34 4.55
C ALA A 84 -23.95 -11.60 4.31
N ILE A 85 -23.08 -10.63 4.66
CA ILE A 85 -21.62 -10.78 4.58
C ILE A 85 -21.10 -11.81 5.59
N LEU A 86 -21.65 -11.84 6.82
CA LEU A 86 -21.32 -12.82 7.86
C LEU A 86 -21.73 -14.23 7.45
N ALA A 87 -22.94 -14.41 6.93
CA ALA A 87 -23.40 -15.71 6.44
C ALA A 87 -22.55 -16.21 5.25
N TYR A 88 -22.17 -15.31 4.34
CA TYR A 88 -21.30 -15.62 3.20
C TYR A 88 -19.87 -15.95 3.63
N ARG A 89 -19.34 -15.24 4.64
CA ARG A 89 -18.02 -15.47 5.22
C ARG A 89 -17.96 -16.78 6.02
N GLU A 90 -18.99 -17.10 6.80
CA GLU A 90 -19.08 -18.37 7.52
C GLU A 90 -19.21 -19.55 6.55
N ALA A 91 -19.99 -19.42 5.48
CA ALA A 91 -20.07 -20.42 4.42
C ALA A 91 -18.68 -20.68 3.79
N LEU A 92 -17.91 -19.63 3.49
CA LEU A 92 -16.57 -19.73 2.92
C LEU A 92 -15.53 -20.32 3.90
N LEU A 93 -15.59 -19.97 5.19
CA LEU A 93 -14.68 -20.50 6.20
C LEU A 93 -14.96 -21.98 6.52
N SER A 94 -16.24 -22.36 6.53
CA SER A 94 -16.66 -23.76 6.67
C SER A 94 -16.23 -24.58 5.45
N TRP A 95 -16.35 -24.02 4.24
CA TRP A 95 -15.83 -24.59 2.99
C TRP A 95 -14.32 -24.79 3.00
N TYR A 96 -13.57 -23.78 3.46
CA TYR A 96 -12.11 -23.85 3.54
C TYR A 96 -11.63 -24.90 4.57
N GLY A 97 -12.35 -25.04 5.68
CA GLY A 97 -12.13 -26.10 6.67
C GLY A 97 -12.31 -27.51 6.10
N ILE A 98 -13.36 -27.71 5.31
CA ILE A 98 -13.65 -29.00 4.63
C ILE A 98 -12.56 -29.32 3.59
N LEU A 99 -12.14 -28.34 2.78
CA LEU A 99 -11.08 -28.51 1.78
C LEU A 99 -9.72 -28.81 2.41
N ARG A 100 -9.38 -28.17 3.53
CA ARG A 100 -8.12 -28.40 4.25
C ARG A 100 -8.08 -29.79 4.90
N LYS A 101 -9.21 -30.27 5.44
CA LYS A 101 -9.32 -31.61 6.04
C LYS A 101 -9.30 -32.71 4.97
N ALA A 102 -9.83 -32.43 3.78
CA ALA A 102 -9.75 -33.34 2.62
C ALA A 102 -8.33 -33.39 2.00
N ALA A 103 -7.54 -32.32 2.10
CA ALA A 103 -6.16 -32.27 1.59
C ALA A 103 -5.12 -32.94 2.50
N SER A 104 -5.46 -33.23 3.77
CA SER A 104 -4.54 -33.81 4.75
C SER A 104 -4.61 -35.34 4.90
N GLU A 105 -5.47 -36.04 4.17
CA GLU A 105 -5.59 -37.51 4.25
C GLU A 105 -5.35 -38.22 2.90
N PRO A 106 -4.56 -39.31 2.84
CA PRO A 106 -4.05 -39.82 1.55
C PRO A 106 -5.07 -40.63 0.70
N VAL A 107 -6.28 -40.92 1.18
CA VAL A 107 -7.12 -41.98 0.58
C VAL A 107 -8.40 -41.48 -0.11
N ASN A 108 -8.77 -40.19 -0.05
CA ASN A 108 -10.07 -39.74 -0.59
C ASN A 108 -9.99 -39.05 -1.97
N HIS A 109 -9.56 -39.80 -3.00
CA HIS A 109 -9.62 -39.39 -4.41
C HIS A 109 -11.05 -39.15 -4.94
N ALA A 110 -12.08 -39.75 -4.33
CA ALA A 110 -13.47 -39.65 -4.77
C ALA A 110 -14.10 -38.26 -4.54
N ARG A 111 -13.61 -37.49 -3.56
CA ARG A 111 -14.15 -36.15 -3.23
C ARG A 111 -13.63 -35.05 -4.17
N LEU A 112 -12.40 -35.20 -4.68
CA LEU A 112 -11.83 -34.34 -5.73
C LEU A 112 -12.53 -34.56 -7.09
N LEU A 113 -13.00 -35.79 -7.35
CA LEU A 113 -13.76 -36.14 -8.55
C LEU A 113 -15.13 -35.45 -8.63
N MET A 114 -15.78 -35.16 -7.50
CA MET A 114 -17.06 -34.45 -7.46
C MET A 114 -16.92 -32.98 -7.90
N VAL A 115 -15.82 -32.33 -7.52
CA VAL A 115 -15.45 -30.97 -7.96
C VAL A 115 -15.17 -30.95 -9.46
N LEU A 116 -14.46 -31.96 -9.97
CA LEU A 116 -14.20 -32.12 -11.40
C LEU A 116 -15.49 -32.42 -12.19
N TYR A 117 -16.47 -33.11 -11.59
CA TYR A 117 -17.75 -33.43 -12.26
C TYR A 117 -18.69 -32.22 -12.35
N VAL A 118 -18.75 -31.36 -11.33
CA VAL A 118 -19.54 -30.12 -11.36
C VAL A 118 -18.94 -29.11 -12.36
N VAL A 119 -17.61 -29.02 -12.44
CA VAL A 119 -16.91 -28.21 -13.46
C VAL A 119 -17.10 -28.81 -14.86
N LYS A 120 -17.12 -30.14 -15.01
CA LYS A 120 -17.38 -30.81 -16.29
C LYS A 120 -18.85 -30.71 -16.74
N ALA A 121 -19.80 -30.69 -15.81
CA ALA A 121 -21.22 -30.42 -16.11
C ALA A 121 -21.44 -28.96 -16.56
N TYR A 122 -20.67 -28.01 -16.02
CA TYR A 122 -20.64 -26.62 -16.49
C TYR A 122 -20.02 -26.45 -17.89
N ASN A 123 -19.18 -27.41 -18.33
CA ASN A 123 -18.48 -27.39 -19.61
C ASN A 123 -19.30 -27.95 -20.80
N GLN A 124 -20.54 -28.42 -20.59
CA GLN A 124 -21.37 -29.01 -21.66
C GLN A 124 -22.36 -28.02 -22.33
N THR A 125 -22.32 -26.72 -22.03
CA THR A 125 -23.14 -25.69 -22.71
C THR A 125 -22.38 -24.89 -23.76
N SER A 126 -23.10 -24.32 -24.72
CA SER A 126 -22.59 -23.74 -25.99
C SER A 126 -21.42 -22.75 -25.83
N ALA A 127 -20.56 -22.70 -26.86
CA ALA A 127 -19.31 -21.93 -26.89
C ALA A 127 -19.46 -20.43 -26.58
N GLU A 128 -20.63 -19.86 -26.84
CA GLU A 128 -20.95 -18.45 -26.58
C GLU A 128 -21.10 -18.14 -25.07
N TRP A 129 -21.58 -19.12 -24.29
CA TRP A 129 -21.66 -19.00 -22.83
C TRP A 129 -20.30 -19.18 -22.14
N GLN A 130 -19.44 -20.04 -22.69
CA GLN A 130 -18.07 -20.25 -22.19
C GLN A 130 -17.23 -18.95 -22.27
N ALA A 131 -17.39 -18.17 -23.34
CA ALA A 131 -16.69 -16.90 -23.52
C ALA A 131 -17.17 -15.81 -22.55
N ASN A 132 -18.47 -15.75 -22.23
CA ASN A 132 -19.04 -14.75 -21.33
C ASN A 132 -18.83 -15.06 -19.83
N GLY A 133 -18.79 -16.34 -19.45
CA GLY A 133 -18.47 -16.75 -18.08
C GLY A 133 -17.03 -16.43 -17.67
N ILE A 134 -16.07 -16.70 -18.57
CA ILE A 134 -14.65 -16.36 -18.39
C ILE A 134 -14.44 -14.83 -18.38
N PHE A 135 -15.21 -14.09 -19.18
CA PHE A 135 -15.16 -12.63 -19.22
C PHE A 135 -15.59 -11.98 -17.90
N ARG A 136 -16.61 -12.51 -17.20
CA ARG A 136 -17.00 -12.01 -15.88
C ARG A 136 -15.96 -12.27 -14.79
N LEU A 137 -15.22 -13.38 -14.89
CA LEU A 137 -14.15 -13.73 -13.96
C LEU A 137 -12.89 -12.85 -14.12
N ALA A 138 -12.69 -12.25 -15.30
CA ALA A 138 -11.54 -11.40 -15.62
C ALA A 138 -11.69 -9.93 -15.17
N GLN A 139 -12.82 -9.55 -14.54
CA GLN A 139 -12.98 -8.19 -14.01
C GLN A 139 -12.04 -7.92 -12.81
N PRO A 140 -11.63 -6.65 -12.56
CA PRO A 140 -10.57 -6.31 -11.60
C PRO A 140 -10.85 -6.83 -10.18
N HIS A 141 -12.12 -6.96 -9.81
CA HIS A 141 -12.58 -7.33 -8.46
C HIS A 141 -12.67 -8.85 -8.23
N THR A 142 -12.73 -9.66 -9.30
CA THR A 142 -12.84 -11.14 -9.24
C THR A 142 -11.57 -11.85 -9.72
N ARG A 143 -10.59 -11.08 -10.20
CA ARG A 143 -9.34 -11.50 -10.85
C ARG A 143 -8.55 -12.61 -10.11
N PRO A 144 -8.40 -12.61 -8.77
CA PRO A 144 -7.64 -13.66 -8.08
C PRO A 144 -8.36 -15.02 -8.07
N ILE A 145 -9.69 -15.00 -8.01
CA ILE A 145 -10.54 -16.19 -7.89
C ILE A 145 -10.67 -16.88 -9.26
N GLY A 146 -10.87 -16.09 -10.34
CA GLY A 146 -10.93 -16.62 -11.70
C GLY A 146 -9.64 -17.32 -12.13
N ILE A 147 -8.48 -16.75 -11.78
CA ILE A 147 -7.17 -17.33 -12.10
C ILE A 147 -6.91 -18.60 -11.27
N CYS A 148 -7.28 -18.62 -9.98
CA CYS A 148 -7.18 -19.83 -9.16
C CYS A 148 -8.07 -20.98 -9.67
N CYS A 149 -9.31 -20.69 -10.07
CA CYS A 149 -10.23 -21.70 -10.60
C CYS A 149 -9.73 -22.30 -11.92
N LEU A 150 -9.12 -21.50 -12.80
CA LEU A 150 -8.55 -21.97 -14.06
C LEU A 150 -7.26 -22.79 -13.88
N HIS A 151 -6.43 -22.47 -12.89
CA HIS A 151 -5.26 -23.29 -12.52
C HIS A 151 -5.64 -24.64 -11.91
N LEU A 152 -6.73 -24.68 -11.13
CA LEU A 152 -7.22 -25.91 -10.51
C LEU A 152 -7.91 -26.86 -11.53
N ALA A 153 -8.38 -26.34 -12.67
CA ALA A 153 -9.08 -27.11 -13.70
C ALA A 153 -8.17 -28.01 -14.57
N ARG A 154 -6.84 -27.89 -14.48
CA ARG A 154 -5.85 -28.68 -15.25
C ARG A 154 -6.15 -28.77 -16.76
N LEU A 155 -6.55 -27.67 -17.38
CA LEU A 155 -6.77 -27.58 -18.83
C LEU A 155 -5.50 -27.96 -19.62
N THR A 156 -5.68 -28.72 -20.69
CA THR A 156 -4.60 -29.12 -21.61
C THR A 156 -4.13 -27.94 -22.46
N SER A 157 -2.92 -28.01 -23.01
CA SER A 157 -2.37 -26.96 -23.86
C SER A 157 -3.25 -26.67 -25.09
N ALA A 158 -3.89 -27.69 -25.67
CA ALA A 158 -4.83 -27.53 -26.79
C ALA A 158 -6.09 -26.72 -26.42
N GLU A 159 -6.64 -26.93 -25.22
CA GLU A 159 -7.80 -26.18 -24.73
C GLU A 159 -7.45 -24.71 -24.47
N TRP A 160 -6.23 -24.44 -23.97
CA TRP A 160 -5.72 -23.08 -23.83
C TRP A 160 -5.56 -22.36 -25.18
N VAL A 161 -5.04 -23.05 -26.20
CA VAL A 161 -4.94 -22.51 -27.58
C VAL A 161 -6.33 -22.09 -28.07
N GLN A 162 -7.34 -22.95 -27.91
CA GLN A 162 -8.68 -22.71 -28.43
C GLN A 162 -9.40 -21.55 -27.73
N ILE A 163 -9.21 -21.39 -26.41
CA ILE A 163 -9.74 -20.24 -25.66
C ILE A 163 -9.10 -18.93 -26.15
N ILE A 164 -7.78 -18.92 -26.36
CA ILE A 164 -7.06 -17.73 -26.85
C ILE A 164 -7.49 -17.41 -28.29
N GLN A 165 -7.61 -18.41 -29.16
CA GLN A 165 -8.10 -18.23 -30.54
C GLN A 165 -9.52 -17.67 -30.56
N ASN A 166 -10.41 -18.13 -29.68
CA ASN A 166 -11.78 -17.61 -29.57
C ASN A 166 -11.83 -16.16 -29.05
N LEU A 167 -10.93 -15.77 -28.14
CA LEU A 167 -10.85 -14.37 -27.69
C LEU A 167 -10.33 -13.45 -28.81
N ILE A 168 -9.39 -13.95 -29.62
CA ILE A 168 -8.82 -13.22 -30.75
C ILE A 168 -9.82 -13.10 -31.91
N SER A 169 -10.53 -14.18 -32.25
CA SER A 169 -11.54 -14.17 -33.33
C SER A 169 -12.74 -13.26 -33.02
N ASN A 170 -13.03 -13.04 -31.73
CA ASN A 170 -14.04 -12.09 -31.26
C ASN A 170 -13.49 -10.68 -30.99
N SER A 171 -12.30 -10.34 -31.51
CA SER A 171 -11.66 -9.02 -31.40
C SER A 171 -11.37 -8.54 -29.96
N LYS A 172 -11.26 -9.45 -28.97
CA LYS A 172 -10.95 -9.13 -27.56
C LYS A 172 -9.45 -9.24 -27.27
N TYR A 173 -8.64 -8.47 -28.02
CA TYR A 173 -7.18 -8.59 -28.04
C TYR A 173 -6.49 -8.32 -26.69
N ASN A 174 -6.95 -7.34 -25.92
CA ASN A 174 -6.39 -7.02 -24.60
C ASN A 174 -6.60 -8.15 -23.58
N SER A 175 -7.74 -8.85 -23.67
CA SER A 175 -8.05 -9.98 -22.80
C SER A 175 -7.21 -11.21 -23.15
N ALA A 176 -7.01 -11.48 -24.45
CA ALA A 176 -6.11 -12.53 -24.91
C ALA A 176 -4.65 -12.26 -24.46
N ALA A 177 -4.18 -11.02 -24.58
CA ALA A 177 -2.84 -10.61 -24.14
C ALA A 177 -2.66 -10.74 -22.62
N THR A 178 -3.66 -10.34 -21.84
CA THR A 178 -3.62 -10.44 -20.37
C THR A 178 -3.64 -11.92 -19.92
N LEU A 179 -4.41 -12.77 -20.59
CA LEU A 179 -4.48 -14.21 -20.28
C LEU A 179 -3.14 -14.91 -20.60
N LEU A 180 -2.52 -14.58 -21.73
CA LEU A 180 -1.18 -15.06 -22.12
C LEU A 180 -0.09 -14.68 -21.12
N GLN A 181 -0.17 -13.50 -20.49
CA GLN A 181 0.79 -13.05 -19.47
C GLN A 181 0.71 -13.85 -18.16
N THR A 182 -0.40 -14.54 -17.91
CA THR A 182 -0.64 -15.30 -16.67
C THR A 182 -0.38 -16.81 -16.79
N LEU A 183 -0.05 -17.32 -17.99
CA LEU A 183 0.20 -18.74 -18.23
C LEU A 183 1.65 -19.15 -17.96
N ASP A 184 1.84 -20.39 -17.51
CA ASP A 184 3.17 -20.99 -17.32
C ASP A 184 3.92 -21.09 -18.67
N HIS A 185 5.24 -20.90 -18.61
CA HIS A 185 6.16 -20.87 -19.73
C HIS A 185 6.09 -22.14 -20.61
N LYS A 186 5.80 -23.30 -20.01
CA LYS A 186 5.65 -24.57 -20.74
C LYS A 186 4.42 -24.60 -21.65
N ILE A 187 3.30 -24.02 -21.19
CA ILE A 187 2.05 -23.94 -21.96
C ILE A 187 2.21 -22.95 -23.12
N ILE A 188 2.92 -21.84 -22.90
CA ILE A 188 3.23 -20.84 -23.94
C ILE A 188 4.09 -21.48 -25.06
N GLN A 189 5.06 -22.32 -24.71
CA GLN A 189 5.85 -23.08 -25.70
C GLN A 189 5.00 -24.10 -26.46
N ASP A 190 4.11 -24.82 -25.79
CA ASP A 190 3.22 -25.79 -26.45
C ASP A 190 2.23 -25.11 -27.41
N ILE A 191 1.72 -23.91 -27.07
CA ILE A 191 0.89 -23.07 -27.95
C ILE A 191 1.69 -22.61 -29.17
N ALA A 192 2.94 -22.15 -28.97
CA ALA A 192 3.81 -21.66 -30.05
C ALA A 192 4.19 -22.77 -31.05
N ASN A 193 4.28 -24.02 -30.58
CA ASN A 193 4.66 -25.17 -31.40
C ASN A 193 3.54 -25.69 -32.32
N GLN A 194 2.29 -25.23 -32.17
CA GLN A 194 1.16 -25.59 -33.04
C GLN A 194 0.94 -24.59 -34.21
N GLY A 195 1.94 -23.73 -34.47
CA GLY A 195 1.84 -22.47 -35.24
C GLY A 195 1.75 -22.54 -36.76
N ASN A 196 0.64 -23.03 -37.32
CA ASN A 196 0.33 -22.84 -38.75
C ASN A 196 -0.89 -21.93 -39.04
N SER A 197 -1.88 -21.83 -38.15
CA SER A 197 -3.11 -21.04 -38.40
C SER A 197 -2.98 -19.57 -38.02
N VAL A 198 -2.30 -19.26 -36.91
CA VAL A 198 -2.10 -17.88 -36.42
C VAL A 198 -1.14 -17.11 -37.33
N THR A 199 -0.11 -17.80 -37.83
CA THR A 199 0.94 -17.26 -38.71
C THR A 199 0.39 -16.82 -40.07
N ARG A 200 -0.56 -17.58 -40.64
CA ARG A 200 -1.15 -17.30 -41.96
C ARG A 200 -2.03 -16.05 -41.95
N PHE A 201 -2.80 -15.85 -40.89
CA PHE A 201 -3.71 -14.71 -40.72
C PHE A 201 -2.99 -13.35 -40.64
N PHE A 202 -1.87 -13.26 -39.91
CA PHE A 202 -1.11 -12.01 -39.83
C PHE A 202 -0.36 -11.69 -41.14
N SER A 203 0.07 -12.70 -41.89
CA SER A 203 0.72 -12.49 -43.18
C SER A 203 -0.20 -11.85 -44.24
N GLU A 204 -1.51 -12.15 -44.19
CA GLU A 204 -2.51 -11.58 -45.10
C GLU A 204 -2.88 -10.13 -44.79
N GLN A 205 -2.72 -9.68 -43.54
CA GLN A 205 -2.96 -8.28 -43.14
C GLN A 205 -1.76 -7.38 -43.40
N ILE A 206 -0.53 -7.90 -43.27
CA ILE A 206 0.72 -7.16 -43.57
C ILE A 206 0.78 -6.73 -45.04
N ASN A 207 0.24 -7.53 -45.96
CA ASN A 207 0.22 -7.21 -47.40
C ASN A 207 -0.70 -6.05 -47.80
N LYS A 208 -1.50 -5.48 -46.89
CA LYS A 208 -2.47 -4.40 -47.19
C LYS A 208 -2.02 -3.00 -46.75
N THR A 209 -0.84 -2.85 -46.14
CA THR A 209 -0.35 -1.56 -45.60
C THR A 209 1.03 -1.19 -46.19
N GLU A 210 1.28 0.11 -46.35
CA GLU A 210 2.22 0.76 -47.28
C GLU A 210 3.60 0.10 -47.53
N ILE A 211 3.89 -0.13 -48.81
CA ILE A 211 5.05 -0.85 -49.37
C ILE A 211 6.40 -0.09 -49.24
N SER A 212 6.39 1.22 -48.98
CA SER A 212 7.62 2.04 -49.02
C SER A 212 8.50 1.89 -47.78
N MET A 213 7.91 1.65 -46.60
CA MET A 213 8.63 1.51 -45.33
C MET A 213 9.24 0.11 -45.20
N LEU A 214 8.52 -0.92 -45.66
CA LEU A 214 9.00 -2.31 -45.68
C LEU A 214 10.19 -2.50 -46.63
N LYS A 215 10.26 -1.77 -47.77
CA LYS A 215 11.43 -1.80 -48.66
C LYS A 215 12.71 -1.25 -48.03
N ARG A 216 12.62 -0.32 -47.09
CA ARG A 216 13.81 0.18 -46.36
C ARG A 216 14.28 -0.79 -45.27
N LEU A 217 13.35 -1.57 -44.73
CA LEU A 217 13.63 -2.57 -43.70
C LEU A 217 13.93 -3.98 -44.26
N GLU A 218 13.75 -4.19 -45.57
CA GLU A 218 13.99 -5.46 -46.28
C GLU A 218 15.37 -6.11 -46.01
N PRO A 219 16.49 -5.35 -45.92
CA PRO A 219 17.80 -5.92 -45.58
C PRO A 219 17.90 -6.38 -44.11
N VAL A 220 17.07 -5.83 -43.21
CA VAL A 220 17.05 -6.14 -41.77
C VAL A 220 16.08 -7.29 -41.49
N LEU A 221 14.93 -7.30 -42.18
CA LEU A 221 13.86 -8.30 -42.01
C LEU A 221 14.25 -9.67 -42.59
N SER A 222 15.07 -9.71 -43.63
CA SER A 222 15.60 -10.95 -44.25
C SER A 222 16.52 -11.79 -43.33
N LEU A 223 16.87 -11.28 -42.15
CA LEU A 223 17.78 -11.92 -41.19
C LEU A 223 17.07 -12.44 -39.92
N THR A 224 15.73 -12.49 -39.87
CA THR A 224 14.97 -12.71 -38.62
C THR A 224 13.85 -13.76 -38.72
N ASN A 225 13.50 -14.37 -37.58
CA ASN A 225 12.40 -15.33 -37.45
C ASN A 225 11.03 -14.64 -37.60
N ILE A 226 10.06 -15.32 -38.22
CA ILE A 226 8.67 -14.87 -38.44
C ILE A 226 7.95 -14.29 -37.20
N ASN A 227 8.23 -14.79 -35.99
CA ASN A 227 7.68 -14.27 -34.74
C ASN A 227 8.21 -12.88 -34.39
N ASP A 228 9.44 -12.55 -34.80
CA ASP A 228 10.06 -11.24 -34.57
C ASP A 228 9.56 -10.21 -35.60
N ILE A 229 9.27 -10.65 -36.82
CA ILE A 229 8.63 -9.83 -37.87
C ILE A 229 7.24 -9.35 -37.41
N LEU A 230 6.47 -10.21 -36.72
CA LEU A 230 5.14 -9.86 -36.18
C LEU A 230 5.20 -8.81 -35.07
N VAL A 231 6.21 -8.88 -34.20
CA VAL A 231 6.43 -7.89 -33.14
C VAL A 231 6.87 -6.55 -33.74
N ILE A 232 7.78 -6.58 -34.72
CA ILE A 232 8.26 -5.37 -35.41
C ILE A 232 7.14 -4.72 -36.24
N ALA A 233 6.29 -5.50 -36.91
CA ALA A 233 5.12 -4.98 -37.63
C ALA A 233 4.06 -4.37 -36.69
N ALA A 234 3.86 -4.94 -35.49
CA ALA A 234 3.02 -4.36 -34.46
C ALA A 234 3.61 -3.05 -33.89
N PHE A 235 4.94 -2.93 -33.80
CA PHE A 235 5.66 -1.71 -33.40
C PHE A 235 5.44 -0.56 -34.38
N VAL A 236 5.56 -0.80 -35.69
CA VAL A 236 5.37 0.21 -36.74
C VAL A 236 3.94 0.76 -36.72
N HIS A 237 2.95 -0.04 -36.30
CA HIS A 237 1.56 0.40 -36.24
C HIS A 237 1.22 1.23 -34.99
N LEU A 238 2.09 1.25 -33.96
CA LEU A 238 1.85 1.82 -32.63
C LEU A 238 2.61 3.13 -32.35
N GLU A 239 3.14 3.78 -33.38
CA GLU A 239 4.07 4.92 -33.35
C GLU A 239 3.59 6.19 -32.58
N ASN A 240 2.37 6.20 -32.01
CA ASN A 240 1.80 7.33 -31.29
C ASN A 240 1.72 7.19 -29.74
N ARG A 241 2.39 6.22 -29.10
CA ARG A 241 2.34 6.08 -27.61
C ARG A 241 3.70 5.77 -26.95
N ASN A 242 4.33 6.81 -26.38
CA ASN A 242 5.61 6.76 -25.64
C ASN A 242 5.59 5.88 -24.38
N ASP A 243 4.41 5.67 -23.82
CA ASP A 243 4.12 4.89 -22.61
C ASP A 243 4.38 3.39 -22.80
N VAL A 244 4.10 2.83 -23.99
CA VAL A 244 4.34 1.41 -24.30
C VAL A 244 5.84 1.11 -24.49
N TRP A 245 6.60 2.09 -25.00
CA TRP A 245 8.06 1.98 -25.18
C TRP A 245 8.79 1.77 -23.84
N SER A 246 8.37 2.50 -22.79
CA SER A 246 8.97 2.39 -21.46
C SER A 246 8.72 1.03 -20.78
N ILE A 247 7.54 0.45 -20.98
CA ILE A 247 7.14 -0.83 -20.38
C ILE A 247 7.86 -2.00 -21.06
N LEU A 248 7.98 -1.98 -22.39
CA LEU A 248 8.72 -3.01 -23.12
C LEU A 248 10.24 -2.87 -22.95
N LYS A 249 10.76 -1.65 -22.76
CA LYS A 249 12.16 -1.41 -22.36
C LYS A 249 12.47 -2.13 -21.05
N GLU A 250 11.64 -1.99 -20.02
CA GLU A 250 11.81 -2.76 -18.77
C GLU A 250 11.65 -4.26 -18.98
N GLN A 251 10.74 -4.69 -19.86
CA GLN A 251 10.43 -6.10 -20.08
C GLN A 251 11.53 -6.86 -20.87
N TYR A 252 12.19 -6.20 -21.83
CA TYR A 252 13.31 -6.78 -22.59
C TYR A 252 14.64 -6.67 -21.83
N LEU A 253 14.86 -5.58 -21.08
CA LEU A 253 16.05 -5.46 -20.22
C LEU A 253 16.02 -6.42 -19.01
N SER A 254 14.85 -6.88 -18.57
CA SER A 254 14.71 -7.82 -17.46
C SER A 254 14.84 -9.31 -17.85
N LYS A 255 15.03 -9.66 -19.13
CA LYS A 255 15.16 -11.05 -19.60
C LYS A 255 16.53 -11.32 -20.26
N PRO A 256 17.45 -12.08 -19.62
CA PRO A 256 18.86 -12.19 -20.04
C PRO A 256 19.18 -12.87 -21.39
N GLN A 257 18.21 -13.26 -22.22
CA GLN A 257 18.41 -14.17 -23.36
C GLN A 257 17.90 -13.68 -24.73
N GLN A 258 17.59 -12.38 -24.91
CA GLN A 258 16.97 -11.87 -26.15
C GLN A 258 17.74 -10.69 -26.79
N TYR A 259 19.05 -10.86 -27.01
CA TYR A 259 19.96 -9.79 -27.49
C TYR A 259 19.88 -9.46 -28.98
N ASP A 260 19.58 -10.41 -29.86
CA ASP A 260 19.42 -10.14 -31.30
C ASP A 260 18.36 -9.06 -31.55
N LYS A 261 17.35 -9.02 -30.67
CA LYS A 261 16.24 -8.07 -30.70
C LYS A 261 16.66 -6.65 -30.32
N VAL A 262 17.62 -6.50 -29.40
CA VAL A 262 18.20 -5.20 -29.01
C VAL A 262 19.03 -4.60 -30.14
N LEU A 263 19.82 -5.43 -30.84
CA LEU A 263 20.61 -5.01 -32.01
C LEU A 263 19.70 -4.64 -33.20
N ILE A 264 18.59 -5.36 -33.39
CA ILE A 264 17.58 -5.04 -34.41
C ILE A 264 16.90 -3.70 -34.08
N CYS A 265 16.50 -3.46 -32.82
CA CYS A 265 15.95 -2.18 -32.40
C CYS A 265 16.93 -1.02 -32.63
N HIS A 266 18.23 -1.21 -32.34
CA HIS A 266 19.26 -0.20 -32.59
C HIS A 266 19.47 0.07 -34.09
N LYS A 267 19.53 -0.97 -34.93
CA LYS A 267 19.63 -0.81 -36.39
C LYS A 267 18.40 -0.15 -37.00
N ILE A 268 17.20 -0.51 -36.53
CA ILE A 268 15.94 0.14 -36.91
C ILE A 268 15.99 1.62 -36.50
N GLN A 269 16.47 1.94 -35.31
CA GLN A 269 16.62 3.32 -34.83
C GLN A 269 17.59 4.14 -35.69
N VAL A 270 18.71 3.55 -36.11
CA VAL A 270 19.71 4.18 -36.99
C VAL A 270 19.17 4.39 -38.41
N GLU A 271 18.53 3.38 -39.00
CA GLU A 271 17.92 3.48 -40.34
C GLU A 271 16.69 4.41 -40.39
N LEU A 272 16.01 4.59 -39.26
CA LEU A 272 14.89 5.55 -39.13
C LEU A 272 15.34 6.96 -38.70
N GLY A 273 16.62 7.17 -38.38
CA GLY A 273 17.18 8.50 -38.05
C GLY A 273 16.71 9.11 -36.73
N LEU A 274 16.32 8.30 -35.74
CA LEU A 274 15.73 8.77 -34.48
C LEU A 274 16.81 9.12 -33.42
N SER A 275 16.89 10.39 -33.00
CA SER A 275 17.86 10.90 -32.00
C SER A 275 17.34 10.82 -30.56
N VAL A 276 17.76 9.82 -29.79
CA VAL A 276 17.55 9.71 -28.33
C VAL A 276 18.85 9.19 -27.67
N SER A 277 19.18 9.63 -26.44
CA SER A 277 20.47 9.38 -25.77
C SER A 277 20.83 7.89 -25.66
N THR A 278 22.12 7.60 -25.82
CA THR A 278 22.70 6.24 -25.84
C THR A 278 22.77 5.57 -24.46
N ASP A 279 22.34 6.24 -23.40
CA ASP A 279 22.50 5.82 -21.98
C ASP A 279 21.94 4.43 -21.66
N TRP A 280 20.99 3.92 -22.44
CA TRP A 280 20.38 2.61 -22.20
C TRP A 280 21.18 1.43 -22.77
N ILE A 281 22.03 1.66 -23.78
CA ILE A 281 23.01 0.67 -24.24
C ILE A 281 24.10 0.53 -23.16
N ASP A 282 24.47 1.65 -22.55
CA ASP A 282 25.41 1.68 -21.42
C ASP A 282 24.78 1.08 -20.13
N GLN A 283 23.48 1.20 -19.87
CA GLN A 283 22.86 0.48 -18.74
C GLN A 283 22.74 -1.02 -18.98
N GLY A 284 22.40 -1.42 -20.22
CA GLY A 284 22.27 -2.82 -20.59
C GLY A 284 23.59 -3.60 -20.51
N ILE A 285 24.74 -2.94 -20.73
CA ILE A 285 26.08 -3.55 -20.69
C ILE A 285 26.62 -3.72 -19.26
N PHE A 286 26.17 -2.94 -18.27
CA PHE A 286 26.89 -2.77 -17.01
C PHE A 286 26.17 -3.26 -15.73
N GLU A 287 24.87 -3.58 -15.72
CA GLU A 287 24.14 -3.80 -14.46
C GLU A 287 24.00 -5.25 -13.94
N ASN A 288 24.54 -6.30 -14.60
CA ASN A 288 24.56 -7.66 -14.04
C ASN A 288 25.96 -8.31 -14.08
N ASN A 289 26.70 -8.17 -12.97
CA ASN A 289 28.09 -8.62 -12.77
C ASN A 289 28.32 -10.16 -12.79
N SER A 290 27.41 -10.98 -13.33
CA SER A 290 27.60 -12.44 -13.39
C SER A 290 27.24 -13.10 -14.74
N ILE A 291 26.92 -12.34 -15.78
CA ILE A 291 26.73 -12.89 -17.13
C ILE A 291 27.47 -12.01 -18.13
N ALA A 292 28.69 -12.43 -18.49
CA ALA A 292 29.37 -11.87 -19.65
C ALA A 292 28.54 -12.18 -20.90
N PHE A 293 28.19 -11.13 -21.67
CA PHE A 293 27.49 -11.21 -22.96
C PHE A 293 28.12 -12.27 -23.85
N ASP A 294 27.38 -13.34 -24.19
CA ASP A 294 27.81 -14.31 -25.20
C ASP A 294 27.04 -14.10 -26.50
N LEU A 295 27.59 -13.25 -27.37
CA LEU A 295 27.06 -12.89 -28.67
C LEU A 295 27.66 -13.79 -29.75
N LYS A 296 27.24 -15.07 -29.75
CA LYS A 296 27.63 -16.04 -30.78
C LYS A 296 26.94 -15.69 -32.10
N GLY A 297 27.63 -14.95 -32.97
CA GLY A 297 27.15 -14.66 -34.33
C GLY A 297 27.81 -13.49 -35.05
N LEU A 298 28.54 -12.63 -34.34
CA LEU A 298 29.32 -11.56 -34.96
C LEU A 298 30.71 -12.10 -35.37
N THR A 299 31.08 -11.89 -36.63
CA THR A 299 32.44 -12.23 -37.11
C THR A 299 33.47 -11.32 -36.44
N GLN A 300 34.66 -11.83 -36.18
CA GLN A 300 35.79 -11.12 -35.54
C GLN A 300 35.99 -9.69 -36.09
N TYR A 301 35.86 -9.52 -37.41
CA TYR A 301 36.00 -8.21 -38.07
C TYR A 301 34.99 -7.17 -37.55
N LYS A 302 33.73 -7.56 -37.34
CA LYS A 302 32.67 -6.67 -36.86
C LYS A 302 32.88 -6.27 -35.39
N TRP A 303 33.45 -7.16 -34.57
CA TRP A 303 33.84 -6.82 -33.20
C TRP A 303 34.98 -5.81 -33.16
N MET A 304 35.98 -5.97 -34.03
CA MET A 304 37.08 -5.01 -34.14
C MET A 304 36.64 -3.66 -34.70
N GLU A 305 35.70 -3.64 -35.63
CA GLU A 305 35.12 -2.41 -36.18
C GLU A 305 34.29 -1.66 -35.13
N LEU A 306 33.43 -2.38 -34.39
CA LEU A 306 32.66 -1.81 -33.29
C LEU A 306 33.57 -1.24 -32.19
N GLY A 307 34.63 -1.98 -31.83
CA GLY A 307 35.65 -1.52 -30.89
C GLY A 307 36.35 -0.25 -31.36
N ARG A 308 36.63 -0.12 -32.66
CA ARG A 308 37.26 1.07 -33.26
C ARG A 308 36.35 2.29 -33.20
N ASN A 309 35.06 2.11 -33.51
CA ASN A 309 34.07 3.19 -33.43
C ASN A 309 33.90 3.71 -32.00
N TYR A 310 33.86 2.82 -31.00
CA TYR A 310 33.81 3.24 -29.59
C TYR A 310 35.12 3.87 -29.11
N LEU A 311 36.26 3.45 -29.65
CA LEU A 311 37.56 4.04 -29.36
C LEU A 311 37.65 5.49 -29.88
N GLU A 312 37.16 5.73 -31.10
CA GLU A 312 37.08 7.07 -31.71
C GLU A 312 36.09 8.00 -30.96
N MET A 313 35.06 7.43 -30.33
CA MET A 313 34.14 8.14 -29.43
C MET A 313 34.69 8.35 -28.00
N ALA A 314 35.97 8.03 -27.75
CA ALA A 314 36.62 8.08 -26.44
C ALA A 314 35.94 7.23 -25.34
N ASN A 315 35.18 6.19 -25.72
CA ASN A 315 34.57 5.24 -24.79
C ASN A 315 35.47 4.00 -24.64
N TYR A 316 36.62 4.23 -23.99
CA TYR A 316 37.75 3.29 -23.94
C TYR A 316 37.44 1.91 -23.32
N ASN A 317 36.55 1.86 -22.32
CA ASN A 317 36.16 0.60 -21.68
C ASN A 317 35.33 -0.29 -22.61
N THR A 318 34.39 0.31 -23.33
CA THR A 318 33.52 -0.40 -24.28
C THR A 318 34.32 -0.86 -25.49
N ALA A 319 35.21 0.00 -25.98
CA ALA A 319 36.17 -0.35 -27.02
C ALA A 319 37.04 -1.56 -26.62
N LEU A 320 37.63 -1.55 -25.42
CA LEU A 320 38.47 -2.64 -24.92
C LEU A 320 37.69 -3.96 -24.81
N ASN A 321 36.45 -3.93 -24.30
CA ASN A 321 35.62 -5.13 -24.21
C ASN A 321 35.24 -5.70 -25.59
N CYS A 322 34.96 -4.84 -26.57
CA CYS A 322 34.75 -5.27 -27.95
C CYS A 322 35.99 -5.94 -28.55
N TYR A 323 37.19 -5.40 -28.29
CA TYR A 323 38.44 -6.01 -28.75
C TYR A 323 38.74 -7.34 -28.05
N ILE A 324 38.54 -7.44 -26.73
CA ILE A 324 38.70 -8.70 -25.98
C ILE A 324 37.76 -9.78 -26.51
N LYS A 325 36.51 -9.40 -26.84
CA LYS A 325 35.53 -10.31 -27.43
C LYS A 325 35.93 -10.73 -28.85
N ALA A 326 36.46 -9.81 -29.67
CA ALA A 326 37.00 -10.13 -30.99
C ALA A 326 38.12 -11.19 -30.94
N VAL A 327 38.97 -11.12 -29.91
CA VAL A 327 40.05 -12.09 -29.66
C VAL A 327 39.49 -13.46 -29.27
N ARG A 328 38.51 -13.49 -28.36
CA ARG A 328 37.87 -14.74 -27.91
C ARG A 328 37.13 -15.48 -29.02
N ASP A 329 36.52 -14.74 -29.96
CA ASP A 329 35.69 -15.31 -31.02
C ASP A 329 36.47 -15.66 -32.31
N SER A 330 37.78 -15.38 -32.38
CA SER A 330 38.60 -15.76 -33.54
C SER A 330 39.11 -17.20 -33.42
N SER A 331 38.89 -18.02 -34.44
CA SER A 331 39.49 -19.36 -34.55
C SER A 331 40.94 -19.35 -35.02
N ASP A 332 41.49 -18.18 -35.40
CA ASP A 332 42.83 -18.04 -35.98
C ASP A 332 43.75 -17.26 -35.02
N SER A 333 44.70 -18.00 -34.42
CA SER A 333 45.60 -17.56 -33.36
C SER A 333 46.76 -16.71 -33.90
N SER A 334 46.49 -15.47 -34.28
CA SER A 334 47.56 -14.56 -34.69
C SER A 334 48.05 -13.70 -33.52
N ALA A 335 49.31 -13.90 -33.13
CA ALA A 335 50.04 -13.11 -32.14
C ALA A 335 49.98 -11.59 -32.39
N THR A 336 49.67 -11.19 -33.61
CA THR A 336 49.45 -9.81 -34.06
C THR A 336 48.28 -9.10 -33.36
N VAL A 337 47.21 -9.79 -32.97
CA VAL A 337 46.11 -9.17 -32.22
C VAL A 337 46.54 -8.85 -30.78
N PHE A 338 47.34 -9.74 -30.19
CA PHE A 338 47.92 -9.55 -28.87
C PHE A 338 48.96 -8.43 -28.87
N GLU A 339 49.81 -8.34 -29.90
CA GLU A 339 50.71 -7.21 -30.12
C GLU A 339 49.96 -5.89 -30.34
N HIS A 340 48.81 -5.90 -31.02
CA HIS A 340 47.99 -4.70 -31.21
C HIS A 340 47.41 -4.18 -29.89
N ILE A 341 46.91 -5.09 -29.03
CA ILE A 341 46.38 -4.75 -27.70
C ILE A 341 47.51 -4.24 -26.80
N LEU A 342 48.67 -4.89 -26.81
CA LEU A 342 49.84 -4.45 -26.04
C LEU A 342 50.39 -3.11 -26.54
N SER A 343 50.37 -2.85 -27.85
CA SER A 343 50.73 -1.57 -28.47
C SER A 343 49.76 -0.44 -28.07
N LEU A 344 48.45 -0.72 -28.07
CA LEU A 344 47.41 0.20 -27.59
C LEU A 344 47.59 0.55 -26.11
N ILE A 345 47.94 -0.44 -25.28
CA ILE A 345 48.21 -0.25 -23.85
C ILE A 345 49.51 0.55 -23.65
N SER A 346 50.56 0.32 -24.46
CA SER A 346 51.83 1.04 -24.35
C SER A 346 51.78 2.50 -24.84
N ASN A 347 50.75 2.88 -25.60
CA ASN A 347 50.58 4.23 -26.16
C ASN A 347 49.64 5.14 -25.35
N LEU A 348 49.09 4.67 -24.22
CA LEU A 348 48.31 5.51 -23.31
C LEU A 348 49.27 6.44 -22.54
N SER A 349 49.27 7.73 -22.90
CA SER A 349 50.19 8.73 -22.31
C SER A 349 50.01 8.92 -20.80
N ASP A 350 51.08 9.40 -20.14
CA ASP A 350 51.23 9.67 -18.69
C ASP A 350 50.18 10.61 -18.04
N SER A 351 49.20 11.10 -18.80
CA SER A 351 48.15 12.03 -18.32
C SER A 351 46.94 11.34 -17.64
N VAL A 352 46.96 10.01 -17.46
CA VAL A 352 45.87 9.24 -16.81
C VAL A 352 46.25 8.79 -15.38
N ALA A 353 47.15 9.50 -14.70
CA ALA A 353 47.61 9.13 -13.35
C ALA A 353 46.56 9.27 -12.23
N LEU A 354 45.41 9.93 -12.45
CA LEU A 354 44.35 10.07 -11.44
C LEU A 354 43.21 9.03 -11.56
N TRP A 355 43.19 8.23 -12.62
CA TRP A 355 42.16 7.22 -12.90
C TRP A 355 42.58 5.80 -12.42
N TYR A 356 43.70 5.72 -11.70
CA TYR A 356 44.47 4.49 -11.47
C TYR A 356 43.82 3.49 -10.50
N THR A 357 42.97 3.89 -9.54
CA THR A 357 42.55 2.97 -8.44
C THR A 357 41.37 2.07 -8.79
N VAL A 358 40.36 2.58 -9.51
CA VAL A 358 39.14 1.82 -9.85
C VAL A 358 39.35 0.95 -11.10
N VAL A 359 40.20 1.43 -12.01
CA VAL A 359 40.48 0.75 -13.27
C VAL A 359 41.49 -0.36 -13.09
N ILE A 360 42.49 -0.24 -12.21
CA ILE A 360 43.36 -1.37 -11.86
C ILE A 360 42.57 -2.52 -11.24
N TYR A 361 41.55 -2.26 -10.42
CA TYR A 361 40.74 -3.34 -9.84
C TYR A 361 39.94 -4.11 -10.91
N LYS A 362 39.32 -3.39 -11.86
CA LYS A 362 38.57 -4.00 -12.96
C LYS A 362 39.48 -4.60 -14.06
N MET A 363 40.60 -3.96 -14.38
CA MET A 363 41.61 -4.48 -15.30
C MET A 363 42.32 -5.70 -14.72
N ALA A 364 42.65 -5.74 -13.43
CA ALA A 364 43.25 -6.90 -12.80
C ALA A 364 42.29 -8.10 -12.80
N GLN A 365 40.99 -7.88 -12.56
CA GLN A 365 39.97 -8.93 -12.70
C GLN A 365 39.80 -9.39 -14.16
N GLY A 366 39.76 -8.45 -15.11
CA GLY A 366 39.64 -8.76 -16.54
C GLY A 366 40.86 -9.50 -17.11
N ILE A 367 42.07 -9.03 -16.80
CA ILE A 367 43.34 -9.65 -17.19
C ILE A 367 43.48 -11.02 -16.51
N SER A 368 43.12 -11.16 -15.24
CA SER A 368 43.15 -12.46 -14.55
C SER A 368 42.18 -13.47 -15.18
N SER A 369 40.98 -13.03 -15.58
CA SER A 369 40.01 -13.84 -16.34
C SER A 369 40.54 -14.24 -17.72
N VAL A 370 41.11 -13.30 -18.48
CA VAL A 370 41.66 -13.56 -19.83
C VAL A 370 42.90 -14.45 -19.77
N VAL A 371 43.79 -14.26 -18.79
CA VAL A 371 44.94 -15.14 -18.56
C VAL A 371 44.47 -16.54 -18.15
N CYS A 372 43.44 -16.67 -17.30
CA CYS A 372 42.85 -17.97 -16.97
C CYS A 372 42.24 -18.67 -18.20
N ASP A 373 41.56 -17.93 -19.07
CA ASP A 373 40.96 -18.48 -20.29
C ASP A 373 42.00 -18.84 -21.36
N CYS A 374 43.05 -18.04 -21.50
CA CYS A 374 44.19 -18.35 -22.36
C CYS A 374 44.95 -19.58 -21.84
N ILE A 375 45.14 -19.71 -20.52
CA ILE A 375 45.74 -20.91 -19.91
C ILE A 375 44.83 -22.13 -20.12
N ASN A 376 43.52 -22.00 -19.90
CA ASN A 376 42.54 -23.06 -20.15
C ASN A 376 42.48 -23.48 -21.63
N TYR A 377 42.66 -22.55 -22.56
CA TYR A 377 42.71 -22.83 -24.00
C TYR A 377 44.05 -23.46 -24.42
N ILE A 378 45.18 -22.96 -23.94
CA ILE A 378 46.52 -23.55 -24.15
C ILE A 378 46.55 -24.99 -23.59
N CYS A 379 45.91 -25.24 -22.45
CA CYS A 379 45.76 -26.57 -21.87
C CYS A 379 44.78 -27.48 -22.62
N LYS A 380 43.81 -26.93 -23.36
CA LYS A 380 42.90 -27.71 -24.23
C LYS A 380 43.51 -28.08 -25.58
N VAL A 381 44.46 -27.28 -26.08
CA VAL A 381 45.11 -27.49 -27.39
C VAL A 381 46.37 -28.36 -27.27
N LEU A 382 47.03 -28.39 -26.11
CA LEU A 382 48.26 -29.15 -25.89
C LEU A 382 48.00 -30.50 -25.23
N ASP A 383 47.57 -31.49 -26.02
CA ASP A 383 47.51 -32.89 -25.60
C ASP A 383 48.89 -33.61 -25.68
N ALA A 384 50.00 -32.88 -25.76
CA ALA A 384 51.34 -33.47 -25.64
C ALA A 384 52.43 -32.46 -25.25
N LYS A 385 53.14 -32.77 -24.16
CA LYS A 385 54.42 -32.20 -23.65
C LYS A 385 54.32 -30.93 -22.79
N HIS A 386 54.27 -31.17 -21.48
CA HIS A 386 53.78 -30.25 -20.44
C HIS A 386 54.85 -29.42 -19.68
N GLN A 387 56.15 -29.46 -20.05
CA GLN A 387 57.22 -28.94 -19.19
C GLN A 387 57.72 -27.52 -19.56
N SER A 388 57.63 -27.11 -20.83
CA SER A 388 58.13 -25.79 -21.31
C SER A 388 57.16 -24.64 -21.03
N VAL A 389 55.85 -24.88 -21.11
CA VAL A 389 54.80 -23.89 -20.81
C VAL A 389 54.77 -23.56 -19.32
N GLN A 390 54.98 -24.56 -18.46
CA GLN A 390 55.04 -24.36 -17.02
C GLN A 390 56.26 -23.52 -16.62
N GLN A 391 57.43 -23.73 -17.23
CA GLN A 391 58.60 -22.88 -17.02
C GLN A 391 58.43 -21.46 -17.58
N PHE A 392 57.71 -21.28 -18.68
CA PHE A 392 57.43 -19.96 -19.26
C PHE A 392 56.49 -19.13 -18.37
N ILE A 393 55.44 -19.76 -17.80
CA ILE A 393 54.51 -19.09 -16.88
C ILE A 393 55.24 -18.75 -15.57
N ILE A 394 56.07 -19.65 -15.04
CA ILE A 394 56.87 -19.41 -13.83
C ILE A 394 57.90 -18.30 -14.07
N SER A 395 58.61 -18.28 -15.20
CA SER A 395 59.60 -17.22 -15.48
C SER A 395 58.95 -15.86 -15.71
N THR A 396 57.77 -15.81 -16.33
CA THR A 396 57.01 -14.57 -16.56
C THR A 396 56.46 -14.00 -15.26
N LEU A 397 55.93 -14.85 -14.38
CA LEU A 397 55.46 -14.44 -13.04
C LEU A 397 56.63 -14.03 -12.13
N TYR A 398 57.78 -14.71 -12.23
CA TYR A 398 58.99 -14.37 -11.48
C TYR A 398 59.62 -13.05 -11.94
N HIS A 399 59.59 -12.76 -13.25
CA HIS A 399 60.08 -11.50 -13.81
C HIS A 399 59.18 -10.31 -13.45
N PHE A 400 57.86 -10.54 -13.36
CA PHE A 400 56.89 -9.53 -12.91
C PHE A 400 57.07 -9.19 -11.42
N CYS A 401 57.37 -10.17 -10.57
CA CYS A 401 57.57 -9.96 -9.13
C CYS A 401 58.91 -9.28 -8.77
N GLN A 402 59.94 -9.37 -9.61
CA GLN A 402 61.26 -8.77 -9.32
C GLN A 402 61.33 -7.25 -9.57
N LYS A 403 60.37 -6.66 -10.28
CA LYS A 403 60.48 -5.27 -10.75
C LYS A 403 59.82 -4.20 -9.86
N GLU A 404 59.12 -4.58 -8.78
CA GLU A 404 58.42 -3.63 -7.92
C GLU A 404 58.98 -3.61 -6.49
N GLN A 405 59.93 -2.70 -6.24
CA GLN A 405 60.43 -2.39 -4.90
C GLN A 405 59.90 -1.08 -4.32
N CYS A 406 58.85 -0.46 -4.88
CA CYS A 406 58.31 0.80 -4.36
C CYS A 406 56.78 0.91 -4.54
N LEU A 407 55.98 0.31 -3.64
CA LEU A 407 54.54 0.62 -3.52
C LEU A 407 54.07 0.73 -2.06
N PRO A 408 53.09 1.60 -1.74
CA PRO A 408 52.56 1.77 -0.39
C PRO A 408 51.67 0.60 0.08
N LEU A 409 51.66 0.35 1.40
CA LEU A 409 51.02 -0.78 2.10
C LEU A 409 49.57 -1.16 1.70
N PRO A 410 48.65 -0.23 1.35
CA PRO A 410 47.29 -0.59 0.92
C PRO A 410 47.24 -1.34 -0.42
N LEU A 411 48.20 -1.09 -1.34
CA LEU A 411 48.30 -1.79 -2.62
C LEU A 411 48.84 -3.22 -2.45
N VAL A 412 49.71 -3.42 -1.46
CA VAL A 412 50.20 -4.76 -1.06
C VAL A 412 49.05 -5.60 -0.51
N HIS A 413 48.15 -5.03 0.30
CA HIS A 413 46.96 -5.75 0.80
C HIS A 413 45.97 -6.11 -0.32
N LEU A 414 45.80 -5.24 -1.32
CA LEU A 414 44.96 -5.51 -2.49
C LEU A 414 45.55 -6.62 -3.38
N HIS A 415 46.88 -6.60 -3.57
CA HIS A 415 47.60 -7.63 -4.32
C HIS A 415 47.62 -8.96 -3.58
N VAL A 416 47.76 -8.97 -2.25
CA VAL A 416 47.62 -10.19 -1.44
C VAL A 416 46.20 -10.73 -1.50
N ARG A 417 45.15 -9.90 -1.56
CA ARG A 417 43.76 -10.36 -1.81
C ARG A 417 43.55 -10.90 -3.22
N ALA A 418 44.16 -10.29 -4.24
CA ALA A 418 44.08 -10.77 -5.62
C ALA A 418 44.89 -12.07 -5.83
N ILE A 419 46.07 -12.17 -5.20
CA ILE A 419 46.91 -13.37 -5.15
C ILE A 419 46.24 -14.47 -4.33
N ASN A 420 45.59 -14.15 -3.21
CA ASN A 420 44.75 -15.10 -2.47
C ASN A 420 43.53 -15.51 -3.27
N GLY A 421 42.90 -14.62 -4.04
CA GLY A 421 41.85 -14.94 -5.00
C GLY A 421 42.34 -15.89 -6.10
N LEU A 422 43.52 -15.64 -6.66
CA LEU A 422 44.20 -16.52 -7.62
C LEU A 422 44.62 -17.86 -7.00
N LEU A 423 45.03 -17.90 -5.73
CA LEU A 423 45.33 -19.11 -4.95
C LEU A 423 44.06 -19.90 -4.60
N ILE A 424 42.95 -19.22 -4.34
CA ILE A 424 41.63 -19.82 -4.11
C ILE A 424 41.09 -20.38 -5.42
N SER A 425 41.19 -19.65 -6.53
CA SER A 425 40.80 -20.11 -7.86
C SER A 425 41.68 -21.24 -8.39
N SER A 426 43.00 -21.22 -8.11
CA SER A 426 43.90 -22.34 -8.46
C SER A 426 43.72 -23.56 -7.56
N LYS A 427 43.34 -23.39 -6.28
CA LYS A 427 42.94 -24.52 -5.42
C LYS A 427 41.55 -25.06 -5.76
N ALA A 428 40.61 -24.20 -6.15
CA ALA A 428 39.32 -24.60 -6.72
C ALA A 428 39.49 -25.26 -8.10
N PHE A 429 40.53 -24.88 -8.85
CA PHE A 429 40.95 -25.52 -10.11
C PHE A 429 41.62 -26.88 -9.86
N VAL A 430 42.44 -27.03 -8.81
CA VAL A 430 42.96 -28.35 -8.38
C VAL A 430 41.83 -29.25 -7.85
N GLY A 431 40.88 -28.69 -7.10
CA GLY A 431 39.65 -29.38 -6.70
C GLY A 431 38.74 -29.74 -7.89
N GLY A 432 38.68 -28.86 -8.90
CA GLY A 432 37.95 -29.07 -10.15
C GLY A 432 38.63 -30.05 -11.11
N LEU A 433 39.96 -30.13 -11.11
CA LEU A 433 40.74 -31.14 -11.84
C LEU A 433 40.56 -32.52 -11.21
N HIS A 434 40.53 -32.61 -9.87
CA HIS A 434 40.14 -33.84 -9.18
C HIS A 434 38.65 -34.19 -9.42
N PHE A 435 37.78 -33.21 -9.58
CA PHE A 435 36.37 -33.40 -9.96
C PHE A 435 36.22 -33.91 -11.42
N LEU A 436 37.09 -33.49 -12.33
CA LEU A 436 37.13 -33.98 -13.72
C LEU A 436 37.81 -35.35 -13.86
N GLU A 437 38.79 -35.69 -13.02
CA GLU A 437 39.28 -37.07 -12.88
C GLU A 437 38.19 -38.01 -12.32
N ALA A 438 37.38 -37.51 -11.37
CA ALA A 438 36.23 -38.22 -10.80
C ALA A 438 34.99 -38.28 -11.70
N ALA A 439 34.96 -37.56 -12.83
CA ALA A 439 33.87 -37.66 -13.82
C ALA A 439 33.85 -39.02 -14.57
N SER A 440 34.78 -39.91 -14.26
CA SER A 440 34.77 -41.33 -14.62
C SER A 440 34.18 -42.24 -13.52
N ALA A 441 33.76 -41.69 -12.38
CA ALA A 441 33.35 -42.45 -11.21
C ALA A 441 31.87 -42.27 -10.83
N SER A 442 31.35 -43.27 -10.13
CA SER A 442 29.94 -43.42 -9.73
C SER A 442 29.40 -42.21 -8.95
N SER A 443 28.07 -42.02 -8.94
CA SER A 443 27.33 -41.00 -8.18
C SER A 443 27.71 -40.89 -6.69
N ILE A 444 28.36 -41.91 -6.12
CA ILE A 444 28.90 -41.94 -4.77
C ILE A 444 30.12 -40.99 -4.61
N GLU A 445 30.94 -40.80 -5.64
CA GLU A 445 32.11 -39.91 -5.57
C GLU A 445 31.74 -38.44 -5.69
N ILE A 446 30.70 -38.10 -6.46
CA ILE A 446 30.16 -36.74 -6.51
C ILE A 446 29.59 -36.34 -5.14
N ILE A 447 28.88 -37.24 -4.45
CA ILE A 447 28.39 -37.00 -3.09
C ILE A 447 29.56 -36.85 -2.11
N LYS A 448 30.65 -37.63 -2.27
CA LYS A 448 31.86 -37.48 -1.44
C LYS A 448 32.56 -36.13 -1.68
N LEU A 449 32.69 -35.69 -2.92
CA LEU A 449 33.32 -34.41 -3.27
C LEU A 449 32.49 -33.21 -2.84
N GLN A 450 31.16 -33.28 -2.99
CA GLN A 450 30.26 -32.27 -2.44
C GLN A 450 30.39 -32.20 -0.91
N LYS A 451 30.45 -33.35 -0.23
CA LYS A 451 30.69 -33.41 1.22
C LYS A 451 32.06 -32.83 1.61
N GLN A 452 33.13 -33.12 0.86
CA GLN A 452 34.47 -32.56 1.11
C GLN A 452 34.51 -31.04 0.87
N TYR A 453 33.80 -30.54 -0.14
CA TYR A 453 33.67 -29.11 -0.39
C TYR A 453 32.87 -28.41 0.73
N GLU A 454 31.75 -29.00 1.15
CA GLU A 454 30.99 -28.52 2.31
C GLU A 454 31.85 -28.52 3.58
N GLU A 455 32.64 -29.57 3.83
CA GLU A 455 33.60 -29.64 4.94
C GLU A 455 34.68 -28.54 4.85
N TYR A 456 35.22 -28.27 3.65
CA TYR A 456 36.20 -27.20 3.44
C TYR A 456 35.60 -25.81 3.66
N VAL A 457 34.41 -25.53 3.11
CA VAL A 457 33.69 -24.26 3.31
C VAL A 457 33.34 -24.07 4.79
N ASN A 458 32.87 -25.13 5.46
CA ASN A 458 32.61 -25.10 6.89
C ASN A 458 33.88 -24.82 7.71
N PHE A 459 35.02 -25.41 7.32
CA PHE A 459 36.31 -25.14 7.96
C PHE A 459 36.75 -23.68 7.78
N GLN A 460 36.64 -23.12 6.57
CA GLN A 460 36.97 -21.71 6.31
C GLN A 460 36.06 -20.77 7.11
N ASN A 461 34.75 -21.00 7.11
CA ASN A 461 33.80 -20.22 7.89
C ASN A 461 34.11 -20.29 9.38
N TYR A 462 34.44 -21.48 9.90
CA TYR A 462 34.86 -21.67 11.29
C TYR A 462 36.12 -20.84 11.64
N GLN A 463 37.16 -20.86 10.78
CA GLN A 463 38.36 -20.04 11.01
C GLN A 463 38.06 -18.54 10.96
N SER A 464 37.23 -18.10 10.01
CA SER A 464 36.80 -16.69 9.91
C SER A 464 36.05 -16.22 11.15
N ILE A 465 35.12 -17.02 11.69
CA ILE A 465 34.41 -16.70 12.95
C ILE A 465 35.41 -16.61 14.11
N LYS A 466 36.35 -17.57 14.21
CA LYS A 466 37.36 -17.60 15.27
C LYS A 466 38.28 -16.37 15.23
N MET A 467 38.65 -15.92 14.03
CA MET A 467 39.38 -14.66 13.84
C MET A 467 38.51 -13.46 14.23
N ALA A 468 37.30 -13.34 13.70
CA ALA A 468 36.40 -12.20 13.95
C ALA A 468 35.99 -12.05 15.42
N MET A 469 35.89 -13.15 16.16
CA MET A 469 35.66 -13.15 17.60
C MET A 469 36.75 -12.41 18.37
N ASN A 470 37.97 -12.36 17.85
CA ASN A 470 39.11 -11.64 18.43
C ASN A 470 39.29 -10.20 17.89
N VAL A 471 38.57 -9.81 16.83
CA VAL A 471 38.63 -8.45 16.27
C VAL A 471 37.43 -7.62 16.77
N SER A 472 36.56 -7.12 15.89
CA SER A 472 35.40 -6.30 16.25
C SER A 472 34.11 -7.10 16.19
N ILE A 473 33.08 -6.64 16.92
CA ILE A 473 31.74 -7.24 16.85
C ILE A 473 31.05 -6.97 15.51
N ILE A 474 31.42 -5.88 14.83
CA ILE A 474 30.93 -5.52 13.48
C ILE A 474 31.47 -6.51 12.45
N GLU A 475 32.77 -6.81 12.47
CA GLU A 475 33.36 -7.82 11.59
C GLU A 475 32.72 -9.20 11.80
N LEU A 476 32.47 -9.57 13.06
CA LEU A 476 31.74 -10.79 13.38
C LEU A 476 30.33 -10.78 12.75
N ALA A 477 29.59 -9.68 12.87
CA ALA A 477 28.25 -9.57 12.29
C ALA A 477 28.25 -9.68 10.76
N LEU A 478 29.23 -9.06 10.09
CA LEU A 478 29.41 -9.19 8.65
C LEU A 478 29.72 -10.64 8.26
N CYS A 479 30.61 -11.32 8.97
CA CYS A 479 30.88 -12.74 8.76
C CYS A 479 29.63 -13.61 9.00
N LEU A 480 28.86 -13.33 10.05
CA LEU A 480 27.63 -14.06 10.36
C LEU A 480 26.57 -13.91 9.27
N GLN A 481 26.55 -12.78 8.56
CA GLN A 481 25.61 -12.55 7.45
C GLN A 481 25.90 -13.44 6.24
N GLU A 482 27.16 -13.83 6.02
CA GLU A 482 27.59 -14.67 4.89
C GLU A 482 27.42 -16.19 5.16
N ILE A 483 27.21 -16.58 6.43
CA ILE A 483 27.11 -17.99 6.81
C ILE A 483 25.73 -18.54 6.50
N THR A 484 25.71 -19.67 5.79
CA THR A 484 24.48 -20.37 5.36
C THR A 484 24.21 -21.66 6.15
N SER A 485 25.14 -22.13 6.98
CA SER A 485 25.06 -23.42 7.70
C SER A 485 25.08 -23.24 9.22
N ALA A 486 24.02 -23.72 9.89
CA ALA A 486 23.92 -23.69 11.35
C ALA A 486 24.94 -24.62 12.04
N ILE A 487 25.28 -25.76 11.43
CA ILE A 487 26.15 -26.80 12.02
C ILE A 487 27.53 -26.23 12.38
N THR A 488 28.09 -25.41 11.50
CA THR A 488 29.40 -24.77 11.69
C THR A 488 29.40 -23.85 12.91
N LEU A 489 28.33 -23.08 13.09
CA LEU A 489 28.16 -22.17 14.21
C LEU A 489 27.90 -22.92 15.53
N GLU A 490 27.16 -24.03 15.50
CA GLU A 490 26.93 -24.86 16.68
C GLU A 490 28.21 -25.50 17.21
N ASN A 491 29.03 -26.07 16.31
CA ASN A 491 30.33 -26.61 16.69
C ASN A 491 31.23 -25.54 17.31
N PHE A 492 31.22 -24.33 16.73
CA PHE A 492 31.93 -23.18 17.27
C PHE A 492 31.44 -22.78 18.68
N ILE A 493 30.12 -22.66 18.87
CA ILE A 493 29.55 -22.25 20.16
C ILE A 493 29.78 -23.27 21.27
N ASN A 494 29.74 -24.57 20.94
CA ASN A 494 29.93 -25.64 21.92
C ASN A 494 31.37 -25.62 22.49
N GLU A 495 32.38 -25.39 21.64
CA GLU A 495 33.77 -25.22 22.08
C GLU A 495 33.94 -24.07 23.08
N TYR A 496 33.19 -22.96 22.91
CA TYR A 496 33.25 -21.83 23.82
C TYR A 496 32.45 -22.04 25.11
N ARG A 497 31.26 -22.66 25.04
CA ARG A 497 30.38 -22.85 26.21
C ARG A 497 30.92 -23.84 27.23
N ASP A 498 31.68 -24.84 26.79
CA ASP A 498 32.22 -25.87 27.69
C ASP A 498 33.34 -25.35 28.60
N THR A 499 33.85 -24.12 28.36
CA THR A 499 35.02 -23.60 29.08
C THR A 499 34.72 -22.70 30.27
N LEU A 500 33.63 -21.90 30.25
CA LEU A 500 33.32 -20.93 31.32
C LEU A 500 31.81 -20.66 31.48
N PRO A 501 31.30 -20.50 32.71
CA PRO A 501 29.92 -20.05 32.93
C PRO A 501 29.70 -18.64 32.34
N MET A 502 28.58 -18.42 31.65
CA MET A 502 28.26 -17.12 31.00
C MET A 502 28.31 -15.93 31.97
N SER A 503 28.04 -16.13 33.26
CA SER A 503 28.15 -15.07 34.29
C SER A 503 29.56 -14.48 34.40
N HIS A 504 30.61 -15.26 34.11
CA HIS A 504 32.02 -14.82 34.18
C HIS A 504 32.57 -14.29 32.87
N VAL A 505 31.84 -14.45 31.77
CA VAL A 505 32.27 -13.97 30.45
C VAL A 505 32.07 -12.44 30.36
N PRO A 506 33.08 -11.67 29.89
CA PRO A 506 32.96 -10.23 29.68
C PRO A 506 31.73 -9.86 28.85
N PRO A 507 31.04 -8.73 29.13
CA PRO A 507 29.76 -8.41 28.48
C PRO A 507 29.83 -8.33 26.95
N ILE A 508 30.92 -7.80 26.40
CA ILE A 508 31.15 -7.74 24.95
C ILE A 508 31.30 -9.14 24.33
N ILE A 509 31.99 -10.07 25.00
CA ILE A 509 32.13 -11.45 24.54
C ILE A 509 30.80 -12.18 24.63
N ARG A 510 30.01 -11.95 25.69
CA ARG A 510 28.63 -12.45 25.76
C ARG A 510 27.78 -11.96 24.61
N ALA A 511 27.85 -10.67 24.28
CA ALA A 511 27.10 -10.10 23.17
C ALA A 511 27.49 -10.77 21.84
N LYS A 512 28.79 -10.99 21.59
CA LYS A 512 29.27 -11.76 20.44
C LYS A 512 28.70 -13.18 20.42
N LEU A 513 28.77 -13.92 21.53
CA LEU A 513 28.22 -15.28 21.62
C LEU A 513 26.70 -15.31 21.38
N TYR A 514 25.96 -14.33 21.90
CA TYR A 514 24.54 -14.19 21.65
C TYR A 514 24.21 -13.86 20.19
N LEU A 515 25.06 -13.10 19.48
CA LEU A 515 24.91 -12.90 18.03
C LEU A 515 25.10 -14.21 17.26
N VAL A 516 26.09 -15.03 17.63
CA VAL A 516 26.31 -16.35 17.01
C VAL A 516 25.12 -17.27 17.27
N ASP A 517 24.63 -17.34 18.52
CA ASP A 517 23.40 -18.08 18.89
C ASP A 517 22.20 -17.62 18.07
N ALA A 518 22.03 -16.30 17.94
CA ALA A 518 20.95 -15.72 17.18
C ALA A 518 21.01 -16.21 15.72
N THR A 519 22.19 -16.13 15.09
CA THR A 519 22.38 -16.60 13.71
C THR A 519 22.10 -18.09 13.56
N ILE A 520 22.46 -18.93 14.54
CA ILE A 520 22.08 -20.35 14.56
C ILE A 520 20.55 -20.49 14.53
N ASP A 521 19.84 -19.80 15.41
CA ASP A 521 18.38 -19.86 15.47
C ASP A 521 17.74 -19.35 14.18
N LYS A 522 18.28 -18.28 13.59
CA LYS A 522 17.86 -17.75 12.28
C LYS A 522 18.00 -18.80 11.19
N LEU A 523 19.16 -19.45 11.08
CA LEU A 523 19.41 -20.49 10.07
C LEU A 523 18.55 -21.74 10.27
N LYS A 524 18.11 -21.99 11.51
CA LYS A 524 17.16 -23.06 11.84
C LYS A 524 15.69 -22.67 11.68
N GLY A 525 15.39 -21.43 11.31
CA GLY A 525 14.02 -20.90 11.23
C GLY A 525 13.35 -20.68 12.61
N LYS A 526 14.12 -20.66 13.70
CA LYS A 526 13.66 -20.41 15.07
C LYS A 526 13.64 -18.91 15.39
N TYR A 527 12.80 -18.15 14.70
CA TYR A 527 12.84 -16.68 14.76
C TYR A 527 12.53 -16.07 16.14
N ALA A 528 11.74 -16.73 16.98
CA ALA A 528 11.53 -16.27 18.36
C ALA A 528 12.82 -16.34 19.20
N GLY A 529 13.57 -17.44 19.06
CA GLY A 529 14.88 -17.61 19.67
C GLY A 529 15.90 -16.60 19.14
N PHE A 530 15.91 -16.39 17.82
CA PHE A 530 16.72 -15.36 17.18
C PHE A 530 16.53 -13.97 17.80
N ILE A 531 15.29 -13.50 17.92
CA ILE A 531 14.97 -12.19 18.51
C ILE A 531 15.39 -12.13 19.98
N GLN A 532 15.07 -13.16 20.75
CA GLN A 532 15.44 -13.24 22.16
C GLN A 532 16.96 -13.14 22.34
N LYS A 533 17.74 -13.81 21.48
CA LYS A 533 19.20 -13.81 21.51
C LYS A 533 19.79 -12.47 21.06
N LEU A 534 19.27 -11.84 20.02
CA LEU A 534 19.66 -10.48 19.65
C LEU A 534 19.39 -9.49 20.78
N GLN A 535 18.25 -9.62 21.46
CA GLN A 535 17.94 -8.76 22.59
C GLN A 535 18.86 -9.03 23.79
N GLN A 536 19.21 -10.30 24.06
CA GLN A 536 20.21 -10.64 25.08
C GLN A 536 21.58 -10.04 24.75
N ALA A 537 21.98 -10.02 23.47
CA ALA A 537 23.19 -9.32 23.03
C ALA A 537 23.11 -7.81 23.31
N GLN A 538 21.99 -7.17 22.95
CA GLN A 538 21.74 -5.75 23.20
C GLN A 538 21.81 -5.39 24.69
N ILE A 539 21.19 -6.20 25.55
CA ILE A 539 21.17 -6.00 27.00
C ILE A 539 22.56 -6.18 27.61
N CYS A 540 23.35 -7.13 27.09
CA CYS A 540 24.69 -7.38 27.60
C CYS A 540 25.65 -6.23 27.31
N CYS A 541 25.56 -5.64 26.12
CA CYS A 541 26.41 -4.55 25.69
C CYS A 541 25.63 -3.70 24.67
N TRP A 542 25.43 -2.42 24.97
CA TRP A 542 24.73 -1.49 24.09
C TRP A 542 25.66 -0.47 23.42
N ASP A 543 26.97 -0.74 23.42
CA ASP A 543 27.91 0.10 22.68
C ASP A 543 27.45 0.26 21.21
N GLU A 544 27.73 1.41 20.61
CA GLU A 544 27.36 1.73 19.23
C GLU A 544 27.81 0.62 18.26
N ASP A 545 28.97 0.00 18.48
CA ASP A 545 29.45 -1.12 17.67
C ASP A 545 28.57 -2.37 17.79
N VAL A 546 28.06 -2.66 19.00
CA VAL A 546 27.14 -3.79 19.21
C VAL A 546 25.80 -3.50 18.56
N LEU A 547 25.28 -2.29 18.70
CA LEU A 547 24.02 -1.90 18.06
C LEU A 547 24.12 -1.96 16.54
N ASN A 548 25.24 -1.50 15.95
CA ASN A 548 25.50 -1.63 14.53
C ASN A 548 25.59 -3.09 14.09
N ALA A 549 26.27 -3.94 14.87
CA ALA A 549 26.32 -5.38 14.63
C ALA A 549 24.92 -6.04 14.68
N LEU A 550 24.08 -5.65 15.63
CA LEU A 550 22.69 -6.10 15.71
C LEU A 550 21.89 -5.69 14.47
N VAL A 551 22.07 -4.45 13.99
CA VAL A 551 21.41 -3.95 12.78
C VAL A 551 21.84 -4.76 11.55
N ILE A 552 23.14 -5.06 11.40
CA ILE A 552 23.67 -5.88 10.31
C ILE A 552 23.01 -7.27 10.30
N VAL A 553 22.92 -7.93 11.46
CA VAL A 553 22.31 -9.26 11.57
C VAL A 553 20.78 -9.22 11.39
N ALA A 554 20.12 -8.14 11.84
CA ALA A 554 18.67 -7.97 11.75
C ALA A 554 18.17 -7.53 10.38
N LYS A 555 19.04 -7.03 9.48
CA LYS A 555 18.73 -6.51 8.14
C LYS A 555 18.19 -7.52 7.11
N ASP A 556 17.80 -8.72 7.53
CA ASP A 556 17.36 -9.76 6.61
C ASP A 556 15.89 -9.54 6.15
N PRO A 557 15.61 -9.37 4.84
CA PRO A 557 14.24 -9.24 4.33
C PRO A 557 13.36 -10.47 4.63
N LEU A 558 13.93 -11.68 4.62
CA LEU A 558 13.21 -12.91 4.96
C LEU A 558 12.87 -12.97 6.43
N PHE A 559 13.69 -12.36 7.30
CA PHE A 559 13.42 -12.28 8.72
C PHE A 559 12.14 -11.49 9.00
N HIS A 560 11.93 -10.32 8.38
CA HIS A 560 10.69 -9.54 8.61
C HIS A 560 9.43 -10.28 8.17
N LYS A 561 9.50 -10.98 7.03
CA LYS A 561 8.40 -11.82 6.54
C LYS A 561 8.12 -12.95 7.52
N SER A 562 9.16 -13.65 7.96
CA SER A 562 9.03 -14.80 8.85
C SER A 562 8.62 -14.42 10.26
N LEU A 563 9.09 -13.28 10.78
CA LEU A 563 8.62 -12.69 12.04
C LEU A 563 7.14 -12.34 11.96
N THR A 564 6.72 -11.70 10.87
CA THR A 564 5.30 -11.38 10.65
C THR A 564 4.46 -12.66 10.61
N GLN A 565 4.94 -13.69 9.92
CA GLN A 565 4.27 -15.00 9.86
C GLN A 565 4.25 -15.71 11.20
N ALA A 566 5.33 -15.68 11.97
CA ALA A 566 5.41 -16.27 13.29
C ALA A 566 4.46 -15.57 14.27
N LEU A 567 4.43 -14.24 14.28
CA LEU A 567 3.47 -13.46 15.07
C LEU A 567 2.03 -13.74 14.65
N LEU A 568 1.74 -13.75 13.35
CA LEU A 568 0.42 -14.11 12.84
C LEU A 568 0.02 -15.53 13.24
N PHE A 569 0.94 -16.49 13.16
CA PHE A 569 0.69 -17.86 13.55
C PHE A 569 0.40 -17.97 15.05
N GLU A 570 1.22 -17.36 15.90
CA GLU A 570 0.97 -17.29 17.35
C GLU A 570 -0.40 -16.67 17.65
N LEU A 571 -0.76 -15.58 16.97
CA LEU A 571 -2.02 -14.86 17.17
C LEU A 571 -3.23 -15.66 16.65
N ILE A 572 -3.12 -16.33 15.51
CA ILE A 572 -4.21 -17.12 14.91
C ILE A 572 -4.42 -18.45 15.65
N SER A 573 -3.38 -19.00 16.28
CA SER A 573 -3.47 -20.25 17.06
C SER A 573 -4.17 -20.10 18.42
N LEU A 574 -4.51 -18.87 18.85
CA LEU A 574 -5.18 -18.58 20.13
C LEU A 574 -6.55 -19.27 20.36
N PRO A 575 -7.43 -19.50 19.36
CA PRO A 575 -8.77 -20.06 19.60
C PRO A 575 -8.86 -21.59 19.54
N ILE A 576 -7.86 -22.28 18.98
CA ILE A 576 -7.95 -23.71 18.68
C ILE A 576 -7.30 -24.48 19.82
N GLY A 577 -8.11 -25.19 20.61
CA GLY A 577 -7.80 -25.80 21.92
C GLY A 577 -6.64 -26.80 22.04
N ASN A 578 -5.62 -26.76 21.18
CA ASN A 578 -4.36 -27.46 21.42
C ASN A 578 -3.45 -26.59 22.29
N GLN A 579 -3.42 -26.90 23.60
CA GLN A 579 -2.67 -26.20 24.66
C GLN A 579 -1.13 -26.30 24.56
N ASN A 580 -0.57 -26.72 23.42
CA ASN A 580 0.87 -26.93 23.28
C ASN A 580 1.61 -25.61 23.03
N GLU A 581 2.83 -25.54 23.60
CA GLU A 581 3.91 -24.51 23.58
C GLU A 581 3.64 -23.10 23.04
N THR A 582 2.98 -22.93 21.89
CA THR A 582 2.63 -21.66 21.26
C THR A 582 1.82 -20.72 22.17
N MET A 583 0.93 -21.27 23.01
CA MET A 583 0.19 -20.45 23.99
C MET A 583 1.15 -19.80 25.02
N ARG A 584 2.27 -20.43 25.39
CA ARG A 584 3.18 -19.86 26.42
C ARG A 584 3.77 -18.49 26.02
N LEU A 585 3.97 -18.22 24.73
CA LEU A 585 4.60 -16.98 24.28
C LEU A 585 3.65 -15.78 24.35
N LEU A 586 2.36 -15.98 24.09
CA LEU A 586 1.33 -14.92 24.22
C LEU A 586 0.61 -14.94 25.57
N THR A 587 0.57 -16.07 26.28
CA THR A 587 -0.18 -16.23 27.54
C THR A 587 0.72 -16.37 28.77
N SER A 588 2.02 -16.05 28.68
CA SER A 588 2.90 -15.98 29.86
C SER A 588 2.65 -14.76 30.74
N ILE A 589 1.39 -14.42 30.98
CA ILE A 589 1.00 -13.78 32.25
C ILE A 589 1.07 -14.88 33.31
N THR A 590 2.28 -15.39 33.57
CA THR A 590 2.47 -16.54 34.46
C THR A 590 2.72 -16.09 35.89
N SER A 591 3.15 -14.84 36.08
CA SER A 591 3.34 -14.22 37.39
C SER A 591 3.82 -12.78 37.23
N PRO A 592 3.52 -11.88 38.17
CA PRO A 592 4.21 -10.61 38.26
C PRO A 592 5.74 -10.84 38.36
N PRO A 593 6.55 -10.00 37.71
CA PRO A 593 8.01 -10.06 37.86
C PRO A 593 8.37 -9.72 39.32
N LYS A 594 9.27 -10.50 39.92
CA LYS A 594 9.68 -10.36 41.33
C LYS A 594 11.15 -9.97 41.52
N VAL A 595 11.91 -9.90 40.44
CA VAL A 595 13.36 -9.66 40.46
C VAL A 595 13.70 -8.60 39.44
N PHE A 596 14.51 -7.63 39.86
CA PHE A 596 15.13 -6.66 38.96
C PHE A 596 16.23 -7.35 38.18
N GLU A 597 16.10 -7.38 36.86
CA GLU A 597 17.07 -8.08 36.01
C GLU A 597 18.26 -7.20 35.64
N TYR A 598 18.03 -5.90 35.52
CA TYR A 598 19.02 -4.97 34.98
C TYR A 598 19.47 -3.91 35.99
N ASN A 599 19.36 -4.23 37.29
CA ASN A 599 19.66 -3.30 38.38
C ASN A 599 21.02 -2.61 38.25
N ASN A 600 22.04 -3.36 37.83
CA ASN A 600 23.41 -2.87 37.75
C ASN A 600 23.74 -2.09 36.47
N LEU A 601 22.82 -2.02 35.51
CA LEU A 601 23.09 -1.48 34.17
C LEU A 601 22.54 -0.06 33.97
N LEU A 602 21.53 0.36 34.75
CA LEU A 602 21.07 1.75 34.75
C LEU A 602 22.02 2.65 35.53
N LYS A 603 22.44 3.76 34.93
CA LYS A 603 23.15 4.81 35.66
C LYS A 603 22.22 5.38 36.73
N PRO A 604 22.69 5.53 37.99
CA PRO A 604 21.87 6.07 39.05
C PRO A 604 21.48 7.50 38.70
N SER A 605 20.17 7.71 38.49
CA SER A 605 19.56 9.02 38.40
C SER A 605 18.35 9.06 39.34
N LEU A 606 17.89 10.25 39.69
CA LEU A 606 16.87 10.43 40.73
C LEU A 606 15.61 9.61 40.46
N LEU A 607 15.10 9.66 39.22
CA LEU A 607 13.85 9.00 38.85
C LEU A 607 13.94 7.45 38.87
N PRO A 608 14.87 6.78 38.16
CA PRO A 608 15.06 5.34 38.29
C PRO A 608 15.34 4.88 39.71
N THR A 609 16.10 5.65 40.50
CA THR A 609 16.37 5.30 41.91
C THR A 609 15.08 5.31 42.73
N LEU A 610 14.23 6.32 42.54
CA LEU A 610 12.93 6.40 43.20
C LEU A 610 11.99 5.27 42.78
N VAL A 611 11.90 4.98 41.47
CA VAL A 611 11.10 3.85 40.95
C VAL A 611 11.60 2.52 41.53
N HIS A 612 12.92 2.29 41.54
CA HIS A 612 13.53 1.09 42.10
C HIS A 612 13.22 0.92 43.59
N GLN A 613 13.37 1.98 44.39
CA GLN A 613 13.07 1.95 45.82
C GLN A 613 11.59 1.65 46.09
N TYR A 614 10.70 2.28 45.32
CA TYR A 614 9.26 2.06 45.46
C TYR A 614 8.86 0.63 45.05
N GLU A 615 9.32 0.14 43.90
CA GLU A 615 9.05 -1.23 43.45
C GLU A 615 9.65 -2.28 44.39
N ASN A 616 10.84 -2.03 44.96
CA ASN A 616 11.38 -2.87 46.03
C ASN A 616 10.45 -2.94 47.25
N GLY A 617 9.83 -1.82 47.60
CA GLY A 617 8.82 -1.74 48.65
C GLY A 617 7.61 -2.63 48.33
N ILE A 618 7.06 -2.51 47.12
CA ILE A 618 5.94 -3.35 46.64
C ILE A 618 6.31 -4.83 46.71
N ILE A 619 7.45 -5.22 46.13
CA ILE A 619 7.90 -6.63 46.06
C ILE A 619 8.11 -7.22 47.46
N LYS A 620 8.73 -6.46 48.38
CA LYS A 620 9.07 -6.96 49.73
C LYS A 620 7.88 -6.97 50.67
N GLN A 621 7.01 -5.95 50.63
CA GLN A 621 5.99 -5.71 51.65
C GLN A 621 4.58 -6.10 51.22
N MET A 622 4.30 -6.11 49.91
CA MET A 622 2.94 -6.27 49.38
C MET A 622 2.76 -7.53 48.53
N SER A 623 3.79 -8.38 48.41
CA SER A 623 3.71 -9.59 47.57
C SER A 623 2.72 -10.64 48.07
N GLU A 624 2.26 -10.56 49.33
CA GLU A 624 1.23 -11.44 49.87
C GLU A 624 -0.19 -11.08 49.37
N ASP A 625 -0.46 -9.78 49.15
CA ASP A 625 -1.74 -9.26 48.66
C ASP A 625 -1.59 -8.60 47.27
N PRO A 626 -1.91 -9.33 46.18
CA PRO A 626 -1.83 -8.82 44.82
C PRO A 626 -2.69 -7.57 44.60
N PHE A 627 -3.81 -7.41 45.29
CA PHE A 627 -4.65 -6.23 45.10
C PHE A 627 -3.95 -4.96 45.62
N GLN A 628 -3.31 -5.03 46.79
CA GLN A 628 -2.51 -3.93 47.34
C GLN A 628 -1.31 -3.61 46.44
N SER A 629 -0.64 -4.63 45.91
CA SER A 629 0.42 -4.44 44.91
C SER A 629 -0.10 -3.71 43.67
N ALA A 630 -1.28 -4.05 43.16
CA ALA A 630 -1.90 -3.36 42.03
C ALA A 630 -2.19 -1.88 42.34
N MET A 631 -2.75 -1.58 43.53
CA MET A 631 -3.01 -0.20 43.94
C MET A 631 -1.71 0.60 44.06
N ALA A 632 -0.66 0.01 44.65
CA ALA A 632 0.63 0.67 44.80
C ALA A 632 1.27 1.00 43.44
N TYR A 633 1.08 0.15 42.41
CA TYR A 633 1.51 0.47 41.04
C TYR A 633 0.71 1.63 40.41
N ILE A 634 -0.58 1.74 40.71
CA ILE A 634 -1.40 2.89 40.29
C ILE A 634 -0.90 4.16 40.99
N ASP A 635 -0.60 4.12 42.29
CA ASP A 635 -0.02 5.24 43.03
C ASP A 635 1.35 5.64 42.46
N LEU A 636 2.20 4.66 42.14
CA LEU A 636 3.49 4.91 41.50
C LEU A 636 3.32 5.60 40.14
N SER A 637 2.25 5.28 39.39
CA SER A 637 1.95 5.97 38.12
C SER A 637 1.62 7.46 38.32
N MET A 638 1.09 7.86 39.48
CA MET A 638 0.84 9.26 39.83
C MET A 638 2.12 9.99 40.26
N ALA A 639 3.10 9.26 40.81
CA ALA A 639 4.39 9.80 41.25
C ALA A 639 5.42 9.97 40.11
N VAL A 640 5.22 9.30 38.98
CA VAL A 640 6.19 9.25 37.88
C VAL A 640 5.67 10.01 36.65
N CYS A 641 6.47 10.91 36.08
CA CYS A 641 6.11 11.67 34.86
C CYS A 641 6.55 11.00 33.55
N ASN A 642 7.22 9.85 33.60
CA ASN A 642 7.69 9.15 32.41
C ASN A 642 6.57 8.28 31.81
N PRO A 643 6.15 8.51 30.55
CA PRO A 643 5.04 7.76 29.94
C PRO A 643 5.25 6.25 29.86
N VAL A 644 6.50 5.80 29.68
CA VAL A 644 6.85 4.37 29.62
C VAL A 644 6.58 3.72 30.97
N CYS A 645 7.01 4.37 32.05
CA CYS A 645 6.77 3.88 33.41
C CYS A 645 5.29 3.87 33.76
N ILE A 646 4.54 4.92 33.38
CA ILE A 646 3.10 5.00 33.63
C ILE A 646 2.39 3.82 32.91
N ALA A 647 2.68 3.61 31.62
CA ALA A 647 2.11 2.49 30.87
C ALA A 647 2.48 1.13 31.50
N SER A 648 3.77 0.95 31.86
CA SER A 648 4.26 -0.28 32.49
C SER A 648 3.61 -0.52 33.86
N ASN A 649 3.48 0.51 34.69
CA ASN A 649 2.82 0.46 35.99
C ASN A 649 1.35 0.03 35.84
N TRP A 650 0.62 0.55 34.86
CA TRP A 650 -0.75 0.12 34.58
C TRP A 650 -0.82 -1.34 34.13
N ILE A 651 0.13 -1.79 33.30
CA ILE A 651 0.22 -3.20 32.92
C ILE A 651 0.53 -4.09 34.13
N LEU A 652 1.46 -3.70 35.00
CA LEU A 652 1.77 -4.44 36.24
C LEU A 652 0.58 -4.47 37.18
N ALA A 653 -0.12 -3.35 37.35
CA ALA A 653 -1.37 -3.30 38.11
C ALA A 653 -2.41 -4.27 37.53
N CYS A 654 -2.57 -4.32 36.21
CA CYS A 654 -3.44 -5.30 35.56
C CYS A 654 -3.01 -6.76 35.82
N ILE A 655 -1.71 -7.06 35.80
CA ILE A 655 -1.18 -8.40 36.07
C ILE A 655 -1.48 -8.81 37.53
N TYR A 656 -1.29 -7.91 38.50
CA TYR A 656 -1.61 -8.16 39.90
C TYR A 656 -3.12 -8.23 40.17
N LEU A 657 -3.94 -7.46 39.47
CA LEU A 657 -5.41 -7.59 39.50
C LEU A 657 -5.86 -8.92 38.89
N TYR A 658 -5.22 -9.36 37.81
CA TYR A 658 -5.46 -10.67 37.20
C TYR A 658 -5.09 -11.80 38.18
N GLU A 659 -3.98 -11.68 38.91
CA GLU A 659 -3.63 -12.62 39.98
C GLU A 659 -4.64 -12.58 41.15
N SER A 660 -5.12 -11.40 41.52
CA SER A 660 -6.20 -11.27 42.52
C SER A 660 -7.47 -11.97 42.05
N LEU A 661 -7.81 -11.81 40.77
CA LEU A 661 -8.97 -12.44 40.13
C LEU A 661 -8.82 -13.96 40.06
N SER A 662 -7.61 -14.48 39.83
CA SER A 662 -7.37 -15.94 39.74
C SER A 662 -7.43 -16.65 41.09
N ARG A 663 -7.24 -15.90 42.19
CA ARG A 663 -7.43 -16.40 43.56
C ARG A 663 -8.89 -16.40 44.03
N MET A 664 -9.81 -15.79 43.27
CA MET A 664 -11.23 -15.73 43.65
C MET A 664 -11.95 -17.07 43.38
N THR A 665 -12.95 -17.32 44.21
CA THR A 665 -13.87 -18.47 44.07
C THR A 665 -15.15 -18.04 43.36
N SER A 666 -15.97 -19.01 42.94
CA SER A 666 -17.25 -18.75 42.27
C SER A 666 -18.39 -18.34 43.22
N ASN A 667 -18.07 -17.97 44.46
CA ASN A 667 -19.05 -17.59 45.48
C ASN A 667 -19.83 -16.33 45.06
N ALA A 668 -21.13 -16.29 45.35
CA ALA A 668 -22.02 -15.20 44.91
C ALA A 668 -21.58 -13.81 45.42
N GLN A 669 -21.02 -13.73 46.63
CA GLN A 669 -20.49 -12.49 47.19
C GLN A 669 -19.23 -11.98 46.45
N GLU A 670 -18.48 -12.87 45.79
CA GLU A 670 -17.27 -12.52 45.04
C GLU A 670 -17.56 -12.12 43.60
N GLN A 671 -18.75 -12.43 43.07
CA GLN A 671 -19.12 -12.09 41.69
C GLN A 671 -19.01 -10.58 41.43
N ALA A 672 -19.50 -9.73 42.35
CA ALA A 672 -19.36 -8.28 42.21
C ALA A 672 -17.89 -7.84 42.11
N ARG A 673 -16.99 -8.48 42.86
CA ARG A 673 -15.54 -8.22 42.80
C ARG A 673 -14.92 -8.73 41.49
N VAL A 674 -15.33 -9.90 41.02
CA VAL A 674 -14.93 -10.46 39.71
C VAL A 674 -15.26 -9.50 38.57
N TYR A 675 -16.48 -8.94 38.57
CA TYR A 675 -16.88 -7.90 37.61
C TYR A 675 -16.06 -6.61 37.77
N ALA A 676 -15.86 -6.14 39.00
CA ALA A 676 -15.09 -4.94 39.27
C ALA A 676 -13.62 -5.07 38.80
N TYR A 677 -12.96 -6.19 39.09
CA TYR A 677 -11.58 -6.44 38.69
C TYR A 677 -11.45 -6.56 37.17
N ARG A 678 -12.37 -7.27 36.50
CA ARG A 678 -12.38 -7.32 35.03
C ARG A 678 -12.53 -5.94 34.41
N ASN A 679 -13.44 -5.12 34.91
CA ASN A 679 -13.66 -3.77 34.40
C ASN A 679 -12.44 -2.87 34.66
N MET A 680 -11.83 -2.98 35.84
CA MET A 680 -10.63 -2.23 36.19
C MET A 680 -9.43 -2.63 35.32
N ILE A 681 -9.20 -3.92 35.09
CA ILE A 681 -8.18 -4.42 34.15
C ILE A 681 -8.45 -3.86 32.75
N ASN A 682 -9.71 -3.88 32.30
CA ASN A 682 -10.06 -3.36 30.99
C ASN A 682 -9.72 -1.88 30.85
N GLU A 683 -10.18 -1.02 31.77
CA GLU A 683 -9.94 0.42 31.70
C GLU A 683 -8.45 0.76 31.81
N LEU A 684 -7.70 0.12 32.72
CA LEU A 684 -6.26 0.31 32.84
C LEU A 684 -5.49 -0.13 31.59
N ALA A 685 -5.87 -1.27 30.99
CA ALA A 685 -5.22 -1.78 29.80
C ALA A 685 -5.55 -0.93 28.55
N ILE A 686 -6.77 -0.40 28.44
CA ILE A 686 -7.15 0.58 27.41
C ILE A 686 -6.34 1.86 27.57
N ASN A 687 -6.23 2.38 28.80
CA ASN A 687 -5.42 3.56 29.08
C ASN A 687 -3.94 3.33 28.74
N ALA A 688 -3.38 2.15 29.07
CA ALA A 688 -2.02 1.79 28.72
C ALA A 688 -1.82 1.74 27.20
N PHE A 689 -2.78 1.17 26.45
CA PHE A 689 -2.80 1.18 24.99
C PHE A 689 -2.81 2.61 24.42
N LEU A 690 -3.69 3.48 24.90
CA LEU A 690 -3.79 4.86 24.43
C LEU A 690 -2.53 5.67 24.74
N LEU A 691 -1.99 5.54 25.95
CA LEU A 691 -0.74 6.17 26.35
C LEU A 691 0.44 5.67 25.50
N ALA A 692 0.49 4.36 25.24
CA ALA A 692 1.49 3.75 24.37
C ALA A 692 1.47 4.36 22.96
N ARG A 693 0.30 4.39 22.34
CA ARG A 693 0.08 4.95 21.00
C ARG A 693 0.50 6.42 20.90
N GLN A 694 0.22 7.20 21.94
CA GLN A 694 0.49 8.64 21.93
C GLN A 694 1.95 8.98 22.22
N HIS A 695 2.63 8.28 23.14
CA HIS A 695 3.89 8.76 23.70
C HIS A 695 5.09 7.81 23.55
N LEU A 696 4.88 6.52 23.31
CA LEU A 696 5.96 5.53 23.37
C LEU A 696 6.55 5.23 22.01
N ALA A 697 7.85 4.90 21.98
CA ALA A 697 8.53 4.45 20.77
C ALA A 697 7.99 3.08 20.30
N PRO A 698 8.11 2.73 19.00
CA PRO A 698 7.53 1.49 18.45
C PRO A 698 7.89 0.19 19.19
N ASN A 699 9.12 0.04 19.69
CA ASN A 699 9.52 -1.10 20.52
C ASN A 699 8.66 -1.23 21.78
N MET A 700 8.45 -0.11 22.50
CA MET A 700 7.62 -0.08 23.70
C MET A 700 6.13 -0.13 23.38
N GLN A 701 5.69 0.43 22.25
CA GLN A 701 4.30 0.26 21.79
C GLN A 701 3.96 -1.21 21.60
N ILE A 702 4.79 -1.98 20.88
CA ILE A 702 4.49 -3.40 20.68
C ILE A 702 4.52 -4.16 22.01
N TYR A 703 5.50 -3.87 22.88
CA TYR A 703 5.56 -4.46 24.21
C TYR A 703 4.23 -4.26 24.95
N ILE A 704 3.76 -3.01 25.08
CA ILE A 704 2.49 -2.71 25.75
C ILE A 704 1.32 -3.37 25.03
N TYR A 705 1.23 -3.28 23.70
CA TYR A 705 0.12 -3.87 22.93
C TYR A 705 0.01 -5.37 23.13
N LYS A 706 1.14 -6.08 23.20
CA LYS A 706 1.16 -7.50 23.52
C LYS A 706 0.69 -7.80 24.93
N GLN A 707 1.14 -7.02 25.92
CA GLN A 707 0.68 -7.21 27.30
C GLN A 707 -0.83 -6.95 27.44
N VAL A 708 -1.34 -5.88 26.81
CA VAL A 708 -2.79 -5.59 26.75
C VAL A 708 -3.57 -6.72 26.09
N LEU A 709 -3.11 -7.20 24.94
CA LEU A 709 -3.75 -8.29 24.22
C LEU A 709 -3.79 -9.57 25.07
N SER A 710 -2.68 -9.91 25.71
CA SER A 710 -2.58 -11.04 26.62
C SER A 710 -3.53 -10.90 27.82
N LEU A 711 -3.60 -9.71 28.41
CA LEU A 711 -4.48 -9.41 29.54
C LEU A 711 -5.95 -9.55 29.15
N PHE A 712 -6.37 -9.04 27.98
CA PHE A 712 -7.75 -9.18 27.51
C PHE A 712 -8.14 -10.64 27.28
N ILE A 713 -7.28 -11.44 26.64
CA ILE A 713 -7.56 -12.85 26.38
C ILE A 713 -7.63 -13.63 27.69
N ASN A 714 -6.61 -13.50 28.54
CA ASN A 714 -6.52 -14.27 29.78
C ASN A 714 -7.61 -13.87 30.79
N THR A 715 -7.87 -12.57 30.94
CA THR A 715 -8.94 -12.08 31.83
C THR A 715 -10.31 -12.53 31.34
N SER A 716 -10.58 -12.49 30.04
CA SER A 716 -11.86 -12.95 29.48
C SER A 716 -12.05 -14.46 29.65
N ARG A 717 -10.98 -15.25 29.49
CA ARG A 717 -10.99 -16.70 29.75
C ARG A 717 -11.29 -17.00 31.23
N LEU A 718 -10.52 -16.39 32.14
CA LEU A 718 -10.68 -16.59 33.59
C LEU A 718 -12.07 -16.15 34.06
N PHE A 719 -12.54 -15.00 33.60
CA PHE A 719 -13.88 -14.50 33.88
C PHE A 719 -14.97 -15.47 33.43
N THR A 720 -14.83 -16.02 32.22
CA THR A 720 -15.78 -17.01 31.69
C THR A 720 -15.77 -18.29 32.53
N GLN A 721 -14.60 -18.75 32.99
CA GLN A 721 -14.48 -19.90 33.88
C GLN A 721 -15.15 -19.65 35.24
N LEU A 722 -14.90 -18.48 35.86
CA LEU A 722 -15.47 -18.13 37.15
C LEU A 722 -17.01 -18.01 37.10
N ILE A 723 -17.57 -17.50 36.00
CA ILE A 723 -19.03 -17.39 35.81
C ILE A 723 -19.67 -18.74 35.50
N LYS A 724 -19.09 -19.53 34.58
CA LYS A 724 -19.69 -20.79 34.11
C LYS A 724 -19.59 -21.95 35.11
N SER A 725 -18.69 -21.87 36.09
CA SER A 725 -18.48 -22.92 37.10
C SER A 725 -19.71 -23.32 37.94
N LYS A 726 -20.83 -22.59 37.85
CA LYS A 726 -22.10 -22.95 38.51
C LYS A 726 -23.04 -23.82 37.69
N ASP A 727 -22.84 -23.93 36.37
CA ASP A 727 -23.76 -24.63 35.48
C ASP A 727 -23.16 -25.99 35.06
N THR A 728 -22.89 -26.85 36.04
CA THR A 728 -22.21 -28.15 35.89
C THR A 728 -22.92 -29.16 34.98
N THR A 729 -24.10 -28.83 34.45
CA THR A 729 -24.94 -29.74 33.67
C THR A 729 -24.93 -29.51 32.16
N GLN A 730 -24.25 -28.49 31.64
CA GLN A 730 -24.18 -28.26 30.20
C GLN A 730 -22.86 -28.75 29.59
N ARG A 731 -23.00 -29.63 28.60
CA ARG A 731 -21.99 -30.38 27.83
C ARG A 731 -20.82 -29.49 27.34
N GLU A 732 -19.66 -30.11 27.12
CA GLU A 732 -18.38 -29.59 26.58
C GLU A 732 -18.45 -28.94 25.18
N GLY A 733 -19.53 -28.19 24.87
CA GLY A 733 -19.64 -27.37 23.67
C GLY A 733 -18.82 -26.08 23.80
N ASN A 734 -18.26 -25.63 22.67
CA ASN A 734 -17.47 -24.39 22.52
C ASN A 734 -17.87 -23.30 23.53
N VAL A 735 -16.99 -23.05 24.49
CA VAL A 735 -17.17 -21.98 25.47
C VAL A 735 -16.95 -20.66 24.73
N ASP A 736 -18.04 -20.02 24.29
CA ASP A 736 -17.95 -18.66 23.77
C ASP A 736 -17.37 -17.75 24.86
N TYR A 737 -16.23 -17.14 24.54
CA TYR A 737 -15.56 -16.18 25.41
C TYR A 737 -16.40 -14.90 25.46
N ILE A 738 -16.65 -14.39 26.67
CA ILE A 738 -17.37 -13.12 26.83
C ILE A 738 -16.40 -11.97 26.51
N ILE A 739 -16.25 -11.67 25.22
CA ILE A 739 -15.53 -10.49 24.71
C ILE A 739 -16.57 -9.47 24.28
N SER A 740 -16.54 -8.28 24.89
CA SER A 740 -17.44 -7.18 24.49
C SER A 740 -17.12 -6.69 23.07
N PRO A 741 -18.09 -6.14 22.31
CA PRO A 741 -17.82 -5.57 20.99
C PRO A 741 -16.67 -4.54 20.99
N ARG A 742 -16.62 -3.69 22.02
CA ARG A 742 -15.52 -2.73 22.26
C ARG A 742 -14.16 -3.43 22.36
N GLN A 743 -14.05 -4.50 23.14
CA GLN A 743 -12.81 -5.28 23.23
C GLN A 743 -12.45 -5.95 21.90
N THR A 744 -13.42 -6.46 21.14
CA THR A 744 -13.17 -7.04 19.81
C THR A 744 -12.54 -6.02 18.85
N THR A 745 -13.07 -4.80 18.84
CA THR A 745 -12.51 -3.68 18.06
C THR A 745 -11.07 -3.40 18.49
N ILE A 746 -10.82 -3.24 19.80
CA ILE A 746 -9.48 -2.93 20.31
C ILE A 746 -8.50 -4.08 20.05
N ILE A 747 -8.92 -5.34 20.23
CA ILE A 747 -8.10 -6.52 19.91
C ILE A 747 -7.73 -6.50 18.42
N SER A 748 -8.68 -6.24 17.53
CA SER A 748 -8.40 -6.12 16.09
C SER A 748 -7.34 -5.06 15.79
N GLN A 749 -7.42 -3.91 16.46
CA GLN A 749 -6.44 -2.84 16.33
C GLN A 749 -5.07 -3.21 16.90
N LEU A 750 -5.03 -3.80 18.10
CA LEU A 750 -3.79 -4.27 18.74
C LEU A 750 -3.06 -5.27 17.85
N LEU A 751 -3.78 -6.21 17.23
CA LEU A 751 -3.22 -7.18 16.29
C LEU A 751 -2.62 -6.47 15.07
N LYS A 752 -3.39 -5.57 14.45
CA LYS A 752 -2.95 -4.78 13.29
C LYS A 752 -1.68 -3.99 13.62
N TYR A 753 -1.66 -3.28 14.75
CA TYR A 753 -0.52 -2.48 15.17
C TYR A 753 0.69 -3.34 15.54
N THR A 754 0.49 -4.46 16.26
CA THR A 754 1.58 -5.40 16.61
C THR A 754 2.30 -5.92 15.37
N ILE A 755 1.54 -6.34 14.35
CA ILE A 755 2.10 -6.84 13.08
C ILE A 755 2.87 -5.75 12.35
N ARG A 756 2.31 -4.53 12.31
CA ARG A 756 2.94 -3.39 11.65
C ARG A 756 4.25 -3.02 12.32
N PHE A 757 4.21 -2.82 13.63
CA PHE A 757 5.36 -2.36 14.39
C PHE A 757 6.43 -3.44 14.52
N ALA A 758 6.12 -4.73 14.45
CA ALA A 758 7.12 -5.79 14.39
C ALA A 758 8.10 -5.65 13.20
N LYS A 759 7.69 -4.97 12.13
CA LYS A 759 8.59 -4.63 11.00
C LYS A 759 9.51 -3.45 11.33
N LEU A 760 9.05 -2.55 12.21
CA LEU A 760 9.75 -1.32 12.58
C LEU A 760 10.66 -1.51 13.80
N ALA A 761 10.31 -2.41 14.70
CA ALA A 761 11.04 -2.74 15.91
C ALA A 761 11.22 -4.27 15.99
N PRO A 762 12.23 -4.83 15.33
CA PRO A 762 12.45 -6.27 15.28
C PRO A 762 12.88 -6.87 16.62
N LEU A 763 13.52 -6.07 17.48
CA LEU A 763 13.93 -6.49 18.82
C LEU A 763 12.81 -6.19 19.80
N MET A 764 12.15 -7.24 20.26
CA MET A 764 11.01 -7.14 21.15
C MET A 764 11.05 -8.24 22.20
N GLN A 765 10.91 -7.82 23.46
CA GLN A 765 10.74 -8.74 24.58
C GLN A 765 9.29 -9.13 24.77
N LEU A 766 9.08 -10.40 25.14
CA LEU A 766 7.73 -10.96 25.25
C LEU A 766 7.22 -11.02 26.69
N ARG A 767 8.11 -11.09 27.70
CA ARG A 767 7.69 -11.24 29.10
C ARG A 767 7.47 -9.88 29.78
N PRO A 768 6.61 -9.80 30.81
CA PRO A 768 6.52 -8.62 31.67
C PRO A 768 7.82 -8.35 32.44
N PHE A 769 8.16 -7.07 32.61
CA PHE A 769 9.25 -6.61 33.49
C PHE A 769 8.75 -5.59 34.51
N LEU A 770 9.55 -5.41 35.56
CA LEU A 770 9.39 -4.28 36.47
C LEU A 770 9.57 -2.97 35.72
N SER A 771 8.88 -1.92 36.15
CA SER A 771 8.88 -0.63 35.46
C SER A 771 10.27 0.01 35.43
N TYR A 772 11.10 -0.24 36.45
CA TYR A 772 12.52 0.09 36.44
C TYR A 772 13.27 -0.54 35.26
N ASP A 773 13.11 -1.84 35.05
CA ASP A 773 13.76 -2.57 33.95
C ASP A 773 13.20 -2.13 32.59
N ILE A 774 11.92 -1.76 32.50
CA ILE A 774 11.33 -1.22 31.27
C ILE A 774 11.94 0.14 30.90
N MET A 775 12.25 1.01 31.86
CA MET A 775 12.95 2.29 31.55
C MET A 775 14.28 2.05 30.84
N PHE A 776 15.02 1.06 31.31
CA PHE A 776 16.27 0.63 30.71
C PHE A 776 16.07 0.10 29.29
N LEU A 777 15.10 -0.80 29.13
CA LEU A 777 14.78 -1.40 27.83
C LEU A 777 14.29 -0.38 26.80
N ASP A 778 13.56 0.66 27.23
CA ASP A 778 13.18 1.77 26.37
C ASP A 778 14.39 2.57 25.89
N GLU A 779 15.32 2.92 26.79
CA GLU A 779 16.52 3.67 26.45
C GLU A 779 17.35 2.94 25.38
N ILE A 780 17.73 1.68 25.64
CA ILE A 780 18.55 0.89 24.71
C ILE A 780 17.79 0.59 23.42
N GLY A 781 16.47 0.41 23.52
CA GLY A 781 15.60 0.14 22.39
C GLY A 781 15.54 1.34 21.45
N ARG A 782 15.47 2.57 21.98
CA ARG A 782 15.49 3.79 21.16
C ARG A 782 16.81 3.98 20.43
N GLU A 783 17.95 3.71 21.10
CA GLU A 783 19.27 3.77 20.46
C GLU A 783 19.38 2.77 19.30
N PHE A 784 18.95 1.53 19.53
CA PHE A 784 18.89 0.51 18.47
C PHE A 784 17.96 0.93 17.32
N LEU A 785 16.74 1.40 17.62
CA LEU A 785 15.77 1.81 16.59
C LEU A 785 16.30 2.94 15.72
N GLN A 786 17.02 3.90 16.30
CA GLN A 786 17.62 5.00 15.55
C GLN A 786 18.63 4.48 14.51
N LEU A 787 19.54 3.58 14.92
CA LEU A 787 20.52 2.99 14.01
C LEU A 787 19.85 2.08 12.98
N TYR A 788 18.89 1.27 13.43
CA TYR A 788 18.13 0.36 12.58
C TYR A 788 17.35 1.11 11.49
N TRP A 789 16.59 2.14 11.84
CA TRP A 789 15.80 2.91 10.86
C TRP A 789 16.67 3.67 9.88
N LYS A 790 17.78 4.27 10.34
CA LYS A 790 18.75 4.91 9.45
C LYS A 790 19.28 3.91 8.41
N ALA A 791 19.67 2.73 8.88
CA ALA A 791 20.23 1.72 8.00
C ALA A 791 19.19 1.11 7.04
N MET A 792 17.91 1.06 7.42
CA MET A 792 16.81 0.63 6.55
C MET A 792 16.31 1.73 5.60
N SER A 793 16.46 3.01 5.97
CA SER A 793 16.06 4.13 5.11
C SER A 793 17.03 4.40 3.97
N ASP A 794 18.31 4.07 4.17
CA ASP A 794 19.37 4.28 3.17
C ASP A 794 19.32 3.22 2.04
N GLU A 795 18.57 2.13 2.22
CA GLU A 795 18.41 1.08 1.22
C GLU A 795 17.41 1.52 0.13
N THR A 796 17.95 2.07 -0.96
CA THR A 796 17.22 2.58 -2.13
C THR A 796 16.28 1.57 -2.80
N HIS A 797 16.49 0.26 -2.58
CA HIS A 797 15.70 -0.81 -3.21
C HIS A 797 14.48 -1.25 -2.40
N ASN A 798 14.34 -0.82 -1.14
CA ASN A 798 13.19 -1.18 -0.33
C ASN A 798 12.08 -0.16 -0.56
N GLY A 799 11.01 -0.55 -1.27
CA GLY A 799 9.79 0.27 -1.45
C GLY A 799 9.05 0.66 -0.15
N GLN A 800 9.66 0.45 1.02
CA GLN A 800 9.19 0.82 2.35
C GLN A 800 10.07 1.89 3.04
N SER A 801 11.09 2.44 2.37
CA SER A 801 11.98 3.47 2.94
C SER A 801 11.21 4.64 3.57
N PHE A 802 10.09 5.05 2.97
CA PHE A 802 9.22 6.11 3.47
C PHE A 802 8.61 5.83 4.86
N VAL A 803 8.39 4.57 5.23
CA VAL A 803 7.83 4.20 6.54
C VAL A 803 8.87 4.48 7.62
N TYR A 804 10.13 4.07 7.40
CA TYR A 804 11.22 4.32 8.33
C TYR A 804 11.50 5.82 8.46
N GLN A 805 11.54 6.56 7.34
CA GLN A 805 11.72 8.02 7.34
C GLN A 805 10.59 8.75 8.09
N TYR A 806 9.34 8.27 7.97
CA TYR A 806 8.24 8.78 8.77
C TYR A 806 8.43 8.51 10.28
N PHE A 807 8.85 7.32 10.69
CA PHE A 807 9.07 7.03 12.11
C PHE A 807 10.30 7.72 12.69
N ILE A 808 11.30 8.06 11.87
CA ILE A 808 12.37 8.98 12.26
C ILE A 808 11.78 10.37 12.55
N LEU A 809 10.94 10.92 11.67
CA LEU A 809 10.25 12.20 11.91
C LEU A 809 9.42 12.14 13.20
N GLU A 810 8.59 11.11 13.38
CA GLU A 810 7.78 10.94 14.58
C GLU A 810 8.66 10.80 15.84
N GLY A 811 9.78 10.09 15.74
CA GLY A 811 10.74 9.95 16.82
C GLY A 811 11.42 11.25 17.21
N VAL A 812 11.78 12.10 16.24
CA VAL A 812 12.31 13.44 16.54
C VAL A 812 11.22 14.33 17.13
N TRP A 813 10.01 14.30 16.58
CA TRP A 813 8.86 15.08 17.07
C TRP A 813 8.50 14.74 18.53
N LYS A 814 8.50 13.45 18.88
CA LYS A 814 8.22 12.96 20.23
C LYS A 814 9.46 12.87 21.12
N ASN A 815 10.60 13.40 20.66
CA ASN A 815 11.85 13.45 21.40
C ASN A 815 12.40 12.07 21.82
N TRP A 816 12.08 11.03 21.05
CA TRP A 816 12.71 9.70 21.15
C TRP A 816 14.10 9.70 20.50
N ILE A 817 14.25 10.46 19.41
CA ILE A 817 15.51 10.64 18.68
C ILE A 817 15.96 12.08 18.85
N ARG A 818 17.14 12.27 19.44
CA ARG A 818 17.69 13.61 19.72
C ARG A 818 18.83 14.02 18.80
N SER A 819 19.42 13.05 18.10
CA SER A 819 20.60 13.23 17.25
C SER A 819 20.29 13.88 15.90
N ILE A 820 19.03 13.87 15.47
CA ILE A 820 18.58 14.38 14.17
C ILE A 820 17.74 15.63 14.40
N SER A 821 18.00 16.69 13.63
CA SER A 821 17.18 17.91 13.70
C SER A 821 15.78 17.66 13.14
N PHE A 822 14.77 18.24 13.79
CA PHE A 822 13.38 18.10 13.37
C PHE A 822 13.17 18.49 11.90
N GLN A 823 13.79 19.58 11.46
CA GLN A 823 13.66 20.07 10.08
C GLN A 823 14.26 19.10 9.06
N SER A 824 15.38 18.45 9.37
CA SER A 824 16.01 17.46 8.48
C SER A 824 15.15 16.20 8.37
N ALA A 825 14.71 15.64 9.50
CA ALA A 825 13.83 14.47 9.52
C ALA A 825 12.50 14.76 8.79
N ARG A 826 11.94 15.95 8.98
CA ARG A 826 10.71 16.37 8.29
C ARG A 826 10.90 16.46 6.79
N GLN A 827 12.00 17.04 6.32
CA GLN A 827 12.29 17.15 4.89
C GLN A 827 12.46 15.77 4.23
N GLN A 828 13.22 14.88 4.85
CA GLN A 828 13.43 13.51 4.34
C GLN A 828 12.10 12.74 4.31
N SER A 829 11.30 12.82 5.38
CA SER A 829 9.98 12.19 5.43
C SER A 829 9.03 12.73 4.35
N ILE A 830 8.96 14.05 4.16
CA ILE A 830 8.18 14.70 3.09
C ILE A 830 8.59 14.15 1.72
N GLN A 831 9.89 14.09 1.45
CA GLN A 831 10.41 13.61 0.17
C GLN A 831 10.05 12.13 -0.07
N SER A 832 10.36 11.25 0.87
CA SER A 832 10.10 9.82 0.72
C SER A 832 8.60 9.50 0.65
N LEU A 833 7.74 10.23 1.38
CA LEU A 833 6.29 10.06 1.31
C LEU A 833 5.74 10.46 -0.07
N LEU A 834 6.23 11.55 -0.66
CA LEU A 834 5.83 11.97 -2.01
C LEU A 834 6.33 10.96 -3.06
N GLU A 835 7.59 10.53 -2.97
CA GLU A 835 8.18 9.54 -3.88
C GLU A 835 7.40 8.22 -3.87
N SER A 836 6.90 7.77 -2.69
CA SER A 836 6.05 6.58 -2.56
C SER A 836 4.73 6.66 -3.33
N LYS A 837 4.31 7.86 -3.73
CA LYS A 837 3.11 8.13 -4.54
C LYS A 837 3.43 8.64 -5.94
N HIS A 838 4.70 8.58 -6.36
CA HIS A 838 5.19 9.18 -7.61
C HIS A 838 4.91 10.68 -7.73
N TRP A 839 4.87 11.38 -6.59
CA TRP A 839 4.75 12.84 -6.54
C TRP A 839 6.11 13.48 -6.26
N LYS A 840 6.23 14.74 -6.66
CA LYS A 840 7.43 15.56 -6.46
C LYS A 840 7.12 16.71 -5.51
N VAL A 841 8.16 17.19 -4.83
CA VAL A 841 8.08 18.38 -3.96
C VAL A 841 7.50 19.58 -4.70
N SER A 842 7.84 19.76 -5.98
CA SER A 842 7.32 20.83 -6.83
C SER A 842 5.80 20.79 -7.03
N ASN A 843 5.17 19.61 -6.94
CA ASN A 843 3.70 19.53 -6.99
C ASN A 843 3.06 20.21 -5.78
N VAL A 844 3.68 20.08 -4.61
CA VAL A 844 3.23 20.73 -3.37
C VAL A 844 3.50 22.23 -3.42
N GLU A 845 4.67 22.63 -3.91
CA GLU A 845 5.01 24.05 -4.10
C GLU A 845 4.04 24.76 -5.05
N LEU A 846 3.67 24.14 -6.17
CA LEU A 846 2.70 24.68 -7.12
C LEU A 846 1.35 24.99 -6.44
N LEU A 847 0.91 24.12 -5.54
CA LEU A 847 -0.34 24.28 -4.80
C LEU A 847 -0.24 25.39 -3.75
N LEU A 848 0.84 25.42 -2.96
CA LEU A 848 1.00 26.37 -1.85
C LEU A 848 1.42 27.78 -2.31
N ASN A 849 2.16 27.86 -3.42
CA ASN A 849 2.71 29.09 -4.00
C ASN A 849 1.84 29.59 -5.17
N ASN A 850 0.51 29.44 -5.05
CA ASN A 850 -0.42 29.92 -6.06
C ASN A 850 -0.29 31.45 -6.23
N PRO A 851 -0.19 31.96 -7.47
CA PRO A 851 -0.04 33.38 -7.74
C PRO A 851 -1.13 34.27 -7.13
N LEU A 852 -2.35 33.75 -6.91
CA LEU A 852 -3.45 34.52 -6.32
C LEU A 852 -3.05 35.19 -4.99
N ILE A 853 -2.25 34.50 -4.17
CA ILE A 853 -1.87 34.96 -2.83
C ILE A 853 -0.47 35.58 -2.86
N PRO A 854 -0.33 36.86 -2.47
CA PRO A 854 0.96 37.53 -2.50
C PRO A 854 1.93 36.98 -1.45
N ARG A 855 3.04 36.40 -1.94
CA ARG A 855 4.13 35.87 -1.13
C ARG A 855 5.44 36.64 -1.35
N THR A 856 6.40 36.45 -0.46
CA THR A 856 7.79 36.90 -0.66
C THR A 856 8.48 35.98 -1.69
N PRO A 857 9.62 36.39 -2.27
CA PRO A 857 10.40 35.53 -3.16
C PRO A 857 10.75 34.17 -2.53
N ASP A 858 10.92 34.12 -1.20
CA ASP A 858 11.21 32.89 -0.47
C ASP A 858 9.98 32.01 -0.21
N GLY A 859 8.76 32.45 -0.55
CA GLY A 859 7.53 31.67 -0.37
C GLY A 859 6.75 31.95 0.92
N TRP A 860 7.17 32.94 1.72
CA TRP A 860 6.45 33.35 2.93
C TRP A 860 5.26 34.25 2.60
N LEU A 861 4.22 34.27 3.44
CA LEU A 861 3.16 35.27 3.33
C LEU A 861 3.73 36.66 3.62
N SER A 862 3.25 37.66 2.88
CA SER A 862 3.75 39.03 3.06
C SER A 862 3.33 39.60 4.42
N ASN A 863 4.30 40.19 5.12
CA ASN A 863 4.09 40.99 6.33
C ASN A 863 3.55 42.41 6.04
N LYS A 864 3.37 42.76 4.77
CA LYS A 864 2.72 44.01 4.33
C LYS A 864 1.35 43.67 3.77
N LYS A 865 0.39 44.58 3.95
CA LYS A 865 -0.91 44.52 3.28
C LYS A 865 -0.68 44.59 1.76
N LYS A 866 -1.07 43.54 1.04
CA LYS A 866 -0.98 43.44 -0.42
C LYS A 866 -2.32 42.97 -0.99
N PRO A 867 -2.75 43.49 -2.16
CA PRO A 867 -3.94 42.99 -2.83
C PRO A 867 -3.72 41.58 -3.39
N LEU A 868 -4.82 40.87 -3.69
CA LEU A 868 -4.77 39.59 -4.41
C LEU A 868 -4.38 39.82 -5.86
N PHE A 869 -3.69 38.84 -6.45
CA PHE A 869 -3.37 38.85 -7.88
C PHE A 869 -4.46 38.11 -8.66
N ILE A 870 -5.51 38.83 -9.00
CA ILE A 870 -6.67 38.30 -9.74
C ILE A 870 -6.38 38.41 -11.24
N SER A 871 -6.61 37.32 -11.97
CA SER A 871 -6.50 37.29 -13.44
C SER A 871 -7.67 38.01 -14.13
N GLY A 872 -7.49 38.32 -15.42
CA GLY A 872 -8.52 38.94 -16.25
C GLY A 872 -8.46 40.47 -16.30
N SER A 873 -9.31 41.06 -17.15
CA SER A 873 -9.33 42.51 -17.42
C SER A 873 -10.31 43.29 -16.54
N LYS A 874 -11.30 42.61 -15.96
CA LYS A 874 -12.32 43.21 -15.10
C LYS A 874 -12.24 42.62 -13.70
N HIS A 875 -12.09 43.51 -12.72
CA HIS A 875 -11.98 43.17 -11.32
C HIS A 875 -13.08 43.85 -10.53
N TYR A 876 -13.59 43.16 -9.52
CA TYR A 876 -14.72 43.58 -8.72
C TYR A 876 -14.38 43.47 -7.24
N SER A 877 -14.93 44.39 -6.45
CA SER A 877 -14.76 44.45 -5.00
C SER A 877 -15.96 43.91 -4.23
N LYS A 878 -17.14 43.82 -4.87
CA LYS A 878 -18.37 43.34 -4.24
C LYS A 878 -19.37 42.78 -5.24
N VAL A 879 -20.06 41.71 -4.86
CA VAL A 879 -21.31 41.22 -5.46
C VAL A 879 -22.47 41.97 -4.80
N ASP A 880 -23.16 42.80 -5.57
CA ASP A 880 -24.28 43.59 -5.05
C ASP A 880 -25.62 42.90 -5.30
N GLY A 881 -25.75 42.14 -6.39
CA GLY A 881 -26.97 41.37 -6.68
C GLY A 881 -27.20 41.11 -8.16
N ILE A 882 -28.46 40.97 -8.55
CA ILE A 882 -28.90 40.85 -9.95
C ILE A 882 -30.10 41.76 -10.22
N LYS A 883 -30.23 42.15 -11.48
CA LYS A 883 -31.37 42.87 -12.03
C LYS A 883 -31.98 42.02 -13.13
N ILE A 884 -33.27 41.76 -13.05
CA ILE A 884 -34.02 41.00 -14.05
C ILE A 884 -34.97 41.96 -14.75
N ASN A 885 -34.82 42.10 -16.07
CA ASN A 885 -35.82 42.79 -16.88
C ASN A 885 -37.00 41.84 -17.10
N ILE A 886 -38.18 42.21 -16.59
CA ILE A 886 -39.37 41.36 -16.60
C ILE A 886 -39.85 41.12 -18.03
N ASN A 887 -39.69 42.09 -18.91
CA ASN A 887 -40.21 42.04 -20.27
C ASN A 887 -39.32 41.20 -21.20
N THR A 888 -37.99 41.30 -21.06
CA THR A 888 -37.03 40.59 -21.93
C THR A 888 -36.49 39.30 -21.33
N GLY A 889 -36.63 39.11 -20.02
CA GLY A 889 -35.96 38.04 -19.28
C GLY A 889 -34.45 38.26 -19.11
N GLU A 890 -33.92 39.43 -19.51
CA GLU A 890 -32.50 39.74 -19.40
C GLU A 890 -32.06 39.82 -17.93
N ILE A 891 -31.01 39.06 -17.59
CA ILE A 891 -30.41 39.07 -16.26
C ILE A 891 -29.10 39.86 -16.30
N THR A 892 -29.08 41.02 -15.65
CA THR A 892 -27.89 41.84 -15.46
C THR A 892 -27.29 41.61 -14.08
N PHE A 893 -26.04 41.17 -14.02
CA PHE A 893 -25.31 41.07 -12.75
C PHE A 893 -24.87 42.45 -12.25
N LEU A 894 -25.13 42.73 -10.98
CA LEU A 894 -24.76 43.98 -10.32
C LEU A 894 -23.48 43.74 -9.51
N PHE A 895 -22.34 44.08 -10.10
CA PHE A 895 -21.03 44.00 -9.44
C PHE A 895 -20.44 45.40 -9.24
N VAL A 896 -19.76 45.61 -8.12
CA VAL A 896 -19.05 46.86 -7.85
C VAL A 896 -17.62 46.75 -8.40
N PRO A 897 -17.22 47.58 -9.37
CA PRO A 897 -15.87 47.55 -9.93
C PRO A 897 -14.82 47.89 -8.87
N ALA A 898 -13.68 47.18 -8.89
CA ALA A 898 -12.56 47.50 -8.04
C ALA A 898 -11.83 48.74 -8.60
N ARG A 899 -12.03 49.91 -7.99
CA ARG A 899 -11.32 51.15 -8.36
C ARG A 899 -9.91 51.16 -7.77
N ARG A 900 -8.91 51.56 -8.57
CA ARG A 900 -7.47 51.49 -8.25
C ARG A 900 -7.05 52.10 -6.90
N MET A 901 -7.81 53.04 -6.33
CA MET A 901 -7.41 53.72 -5.08
C MET A 901 -8.26 53.38 -3.85
N GLU A 902 -9.52 52.93 -4.00
CA GLU A 902 -10.46 52.89 -2.86
C GLU A 902 -10.89 51.47 -2.47
N SER A 903 -10.89 50.52 -3.40
CA SER A 903 -11.49 49.20 -3.17
C SER A 903 -10.57 48.07 -3.62
N ILE A 904 -10.33 47.10 -2.73
CA ILE A 904 -9.52 45.92 -3.00
C ILE A 904 -10.27 45.04 -4.02
N ALA A 905 -9.58 44.62 -5.07
CA ALA A 905 -10.10 43.62 -6.00
C ALA A 905 -10.23 42.27 -5.28
N LEU A 906 -11.45 41.73 -5.23
CA LEU A 906 -11.76 40.47 -4.54
C LEU A 906 -12.11 39.34 -5.50
N PHE A 907 -12.73 39.60 -6.65
CA PHE A 907 -12.99 38.60 -7.68
C PHE A 907 -12.90 39.20 -9.10
N GLY A 908 -12.76 38.34 -10.11
CA GLY A 908 -12.61 38.74 -11.51
C GLY A 908 -13.65 38.10 -12.45
N SER A 909 -13.57 38.44 -13.73
CA SER A 909 -14.38 37.82 -14.79
C SER A 909 -14.22 36.30 -14.84
N ASP A 910 -13.03 35.80 -14.57
CA ASP A 910 -12.73 34.36 -14.61
C ASP A 910 -13.45 33.61 -13.49
N ASP A 911 -13.52 34.22 -12.29
CA ASP A 911 -14.26 33.68 -11.14
C ASP A 911 -15.76 33.57 -11.45
N ILE A 912 -16.33 34.63 -12.04
CA ILE A 912 -17.74 34.66 -12.45
C ILE A 912 -18.02 33.55 -13.47
N ALA A 913 -17.14 33.42 -14.48
CA ALA A 913 -17.26 32.40 -15.50
C ALA A 913 -17.16 30.99 -14.91
N ASP A 914 -16.20 30.74 -14.02
CA ASP A 914 -16.04 29.45 -13.34
C ASP A 914 -17.28 29.09 -12.53
N VAL A 915 -17.76 30.00 -11.68
CA VAL A 915 -18.91 29.75 -10.80
C VAL A 915 -20.18 29.49 -11.61
N LEU A 916 -20.45 30.30 -12.64
CA LEU A 916 -21.63 30.14 -13.50
C LEU A 916 -21.54 28.89 -14.37
N LYS A 917 -20.46 28.71 -15.13
CA LYS A 917 -20.32 27.57 -16.08
C LYS A 917 -20.29 26.24 -15.35
N LYS A 918 -19.58 26.17 -14.23
CA LYS A 918 -19.52 24.95 -13.43
C LYS A 918 -20.77 24.78 -12.58
N GLY A 919 -21.55 25.84 -12.37
CA GLY A 919 -22.81 25.77 -11.64
C GLY A 919 -22.59 25.55 -10.14
N ILE A 920 -21.58 26.22 -9.59
CA ILE A 920 -21.19 26.13 -8.17
C ILE A 920 -22.15 27.00 -7.37
N THR A 921 -23.02 26.39 -6.56
CA THR A 921 -23.98 27.11 -5.71
C THR A 921 -23.49 27.26 -4.27
N LYS A 922 -22.86 26.19 -3.75
CA LYS A 922 -22.27 26.12 -2.41
C LYS A 922 -20.90 25.47 -2.51
N ALA A 923 -20.04 25.67 -1.52
CA ALA A 923 -18.73 25.05 -1.46
C ALA A 923 -18.43 24.58 -0.03
N VAL A 924 -17.88 23.37 0.09
CA VAL A 924 -17.36 22.77 1.32
C VAL A 924 -15.90 22.42 1.08
N PHE A 925 -15.06 22.66 2.08
CA PHE A 925 -13.65 22.37 2.04
C PHE A 925 -13.16 21.86 3.39
N THR A 926 -12.30 20.86 3.37
CA THR A 926 -11.59 20.39 4.56
C THR A 926 -10.25 19.77 4.19
N LEU A 927 -9.30 19.83 5.11
CA LEU A 927 -8.04 19.12 5.04
C LEU A 927 -8.05 17.99 6.08
N ASN A 928 -8.18 16.76 5.60
CA ASN A 928 -8.23 15.57 6.45
C ASN A 928 -6.86 14.92 6.54
N GLN A 929 -6.63 14.10 7.57
CA GLN A 929 -5.47 13.23 7.60
C GLN A 929 -5.51 12.26 6.39
N PRO A 930 -4.41 12.09 5.63
CA PRO A 930 -4.41 11.25 4.45
C PRO A 930 -4.36 9.76 4.81
N ASP A 931 -3.78 9.45 5.97
CA ASP A 931 -3.62 8.11 6.49
C ASP A 931 -3.74 8.13 8.02
N ASN A 932 -4.75 7.43 8.55
CA ASN A 932 -4.98 7.31 9.99
C ASN A 932 -3.87 6.51 10.69
N GLU A 933 -3.07 5.74 9.94
CA GLU A 933 -1.93 4.99 10.46
C GLU A 933 -0.71 5.87 10.73
N PHE A 934 -0.61 7.02 10.09
CA PHE A 934 0.47 7.99 10.25
C PHE A 934 -0.05 9.23 10.97
N LEU A 935 -0.15 9.16 12.31
CA LEU A 935 -0.73 10.21 13.15
C LEU A 935 -0.17 11.61 12.90
N TRP A 936 1.13 11.69 12.58
CA TRP A 936 1.86 12.94 12.37
C TRP A 936 2.24 13.15 10.91
N HIS A 937 1.41 12.64 10.01
CA HIS A 937 1.68 12.74 8.58
C HIS A 937 1.84 14.21 8.15
N PRO A 938 2.93 14.57 7.44
CA PRO A 938 3.23 15.98 7.13
C PRO A 938 2.28 16.58 6.08
N PHE A 939 1.51 15.75 5.37
CA PHE A 939 0.49 16.18 4.42
C PHE A 939 -0.91 15.96 4.95
N GLN A 940 -1.83 16.78 4.46
CA GLN A 940 -3.28 16.59 4.62
C GLN A 940 -3.92 16.32 3.25
N ARG A 941 -4.91 15.44 3.22
CA ARG A 941 -5.74 15.20 2.05
C ARG A 941 -6.80 16.28 1.93
N MET A 942 -6.71 17.04 0.85
CA MET A 942 -7.73 18.01 0.46
C MET A 942 -9.02 17.29 0.06
N ARG A 943 -10.13 17.63 0.71
CA ARG A 943 -11.49 17.22 0.32
C ARG A 943 -12.33 18.45 0.12
N TYR A 944 -13.12 18.44 -0.96
CA TYR A 944 -13.99 19.55 -1.29
C TYR A 944 -15.23 19.04 -2.01
N ALA A 945 -16.29 19.82 -1.94
CA ALA A 945 -17.52 19.60 -2.68
C ALA A 945 -18.11 20.96 -3.07
N PRO A 946 -18.75 21.08 -4.24
CA PRO A 946 -18.93 20.06 -5.28
C PRO A 946 -17.63 19.76 -6.06
N ALA A 947 -17.58 18.61 -6.76
CA ALA A 947 -16.37 18.12 -7.44
C ALA A 947 -15.89 19.05 -8.57
N ASN A 948 -16.81 19.80 -9.18
CA ASN A 948 -16.55 20.83 -10.17
C ASN A 948 -15.79 22.06 -9.61
N LEU A 949 -15.56 22.18 -8.29
CA LEU A 949 -14.63 23.17 -7.74
C LEU A 949 -13.18 22.96 -8.19
N ILE A 950 -12.84 21.77 -8.69
CA ILE A 950 -11.50 21.47 -9.17
C ILE A 950 -11.04 22.48 -10.22
N ASN A 951 -9.77 22.89 -10.13
CA ASN A 951 -9.14 23.86 -11.02
C ASN A 951 -9.88 25.22 -11.07
N THR A 952 -10.44 25.67 -9.94
CA THR A 952 -10.98 27.04 -9.80
C THR A 952 -10.14 27.84 -8.82
N GLN A 953 -10.12 29.16 -8.98
CA GLN A 953 -9.56 30.05 -7.95
C GLN A 953 -10.43 30.09 -6.68
N TYR A 954 -11.68 29.61 -6.75
CA TYR A 954 -12.53 29.41 -5.57
C TYR A 954 -11.94 28.32 -4.66
N LEU A 955 -11.58 27.15 -5.19
CA LEU A 955 -10.94 26.10 -4.40
C LEU A 955 -9.61 26.54 -3.78
N ILE A 956 -8.82 27.31 -4.52
CA ILE A 956 -7.57 27.91 -4.03
C ILE A 956 -7.86 28.89 -2.88
N THR A 957 -8.91 29.72 -3.00
CA THR A 957 -9.33 30.64 -1.93
C THR A 957 -9.73 29.87 -0.66
N LEU A 958 -10.51 28.78 -0.79
CA LEU A 958 -10.90 27.91 0.32
C LEU A 958 -9.68 27.31 1.03
N LEU A 959 -8.73 26.78 0.26
CA LEU A 959 -7.47 26.25 0.79
C LEU A 959 -6.68 27.29 1.58
N HIS A 960 -6.52 28.50 1.04
CA HIS A 960 -5.73 29.54 1.69
C HIS A 960 -6.42 30.13 2.92
N ALA A 961 -7.75 30.28 2.91
CA ALA A 961 -8.52 30.71 4.07
C ALA A 961 -8.37 29.71 5.23
N ASP A 962 -8.47 28.40 4.95
CA ASP A 962 -8.25 27.34 5.94
C ASP A 962 -6.80 27.33 6.47
N TYR A 963 -5.81 27.46 5.59
CA TYR A 963 -4.40 27.55 5.98
C TYR A 963 -4.12 28.75 6.89
N LEU A 964 -4.70 29.91 6.60
CA LEU A 964 -4.55 31.10 7.44
C LEU A 964 -5.15 30.90 8.81
N LEU A 965 -6.37 30.34 8.89
CA LEU A 965 -6.99 30.01 10.16
C LEU A 965 -6.10 29.07 10.98
N LYS A 966 -5.50 28.06 10.35
CA LYS A 966 -4.53 27.15 11.00
C LYS A 966 -3.26 27.85 11.45
N PHE A 967 -2.66 28.70 10.62
CA PHE A 967 -1.45 29.43 10.98
C PHE A 967 -1.69 30.38 12.15
N ILE A 968 -2.85 31.04 12.20
CA ILE A 968 -3.22 31.96 13.28
C ILE A 968 -3.50 31.17 14.57
N THR A 969 -4.30 30.10 14.51
CA THR A 969 -4.64 29.27 15.68
C THR A 969 -3.42 28.58 16.29
N MET A 970 -2.56 27.99 15.45
CA MET A 970 -1.33 27.31 15.87
C MET A 970 -0.18 28.28 16.18
N GLY A 971 -0.21 29.50 15.65
CA GLY A 971 0.88 30.46 15.78
C GLY A 971 2.13 30.13 14.98
N ILE A 972 2.04 29.21 14.01
CA ILE A 972 3.15 28.78 13.16
C ILE A 972 2.77 29.00 11.71
N GLU A 973 3.62 29.71 10.98
CA GLU A 973 3.53 29.87 9.53
C GLU A 973 4.41 28.82 8.84
N VAL A 974 3.89 28.21 7.78
CA VAL A 974 4.65 27.29 6.92
C VAL A 974 4.95 27.96 5.59
N ASN A 975 6.22 27.92 5.18
CA ASN A 975 6.70 28.43 3.90
C ASN A 975 6.11 27.62 2.73
N ALA A 976 5.81 28.27 1.60
CA ALA A 976 5.23 27.61 0.43
C ALA A 976 6.25 26.90 -0.49
N LYS A 977 7.55 27.15 -0.30
CA LYS A 977 8.65 26.53 -1.03
C LYS A 977 9.36 25.50 -0.16
N ALA A 978 9.95 24.50 -0.79
CA ALA A 978 10.83 23.54 -0.15
C ALA A 978 12.00 24.27 0.55
N PRO A 979 12.41 23.83 1.74
CA PRO A 979 11.99 22.63 2.48
C PRO A 979 10.77 22.86 3.41
N PHE A 980 9.86 23.76 3.04
CA PHE A 980 8.65 24.14 3.78
C PHE A 980 8.97 24.53 5.22
N LEU A 981 9.93 25.44 5.38
CA LEU A 981 10.39 25.95 6.68
C LEU A 981 9.21 26.47 7.49
N MET A 982 9.34 26.38 8.82
CA MET A 982 8.35 26.89 9.76
C MET A 982 8.94 28.08 10.52
N ARG A 983 8.10 29.09 10.81
CA ARG A 983 8.47 30.22 11.68
C ARG A 983 7.29 30.62 12.54
N GLU A 984 7.55 31.37 13.61
CA GLU A 984 6.46 31.97 14.39
C GLU A 984 5.62 32.91 13.51
N ALA A 985 4.30 32.76 13.55
CA ALA A 985 3.39 33.63 12.81
C ALA A 985 3.53 35.11 13.23
N SER A 986 3.82 35.36 14.52
CA SER A 986 4.13 36.67 15.12
C SER A 986 5.34 37.36 14.48
N GLU A 987 6.32 36.59 14.01
CA GLU A 987 7.50 37.11 13.33
C GLU A 987 7.25 37.36 11.84
N GLY A 988 6.26 36.66 11.28
CA GLY A 988 5.90 36.66 9.87
C GLY A 988 4.70 37.53 9.53
N PHE A 989 3.68 36.91 8.94
CA PHE A 989 2.54 37.63 8.35
C PHE A 989 1.69 38.38 9.38
N MET A 990 1.68 37.97 10.66
CA MET A 990 0.86 38.64 11.70
C MET A 990 1.30 40.07 11.98
N LYS A 991 2.55 40.45 11.65
CA LYS A 991 3.04 41.84 11.75
C LYS A 991 2.22 42.83 10.91
N ARG A 992 1.47 42.35 9.92
CA ARG A 992 0.60 43.18 9.10
C ARG A 992 -0.65 43.68 9.84
N LEU A 993 -1.05 43.00 10.92
CA LEU A 993 -2.21 43.36 11.72
C LEU A 993 -1.87 44.48 12.72
N PRO A 994 -2.85 45.33 13.09
CA PRO A 994 -2.72 46.20 14.24
C PRO A 994 -2.47 45.42 15.53
N LYS A 995 -1.75 46.02 16.49
CA LYS A 995 -1.43 45.38 17.79
C LYS A 995 -2.68 44.83 18.51
N ARG A 996 -3.81 45.55 18.43
CA ARG A 996 -5.10 45.11 18.97
C ARG A 996 -5.53 43.75 18.40
N LEU A 997 -5.49 43.60 17.07
CA LEU A 997 -5.86 42.33 16.41
C LEU A 997 -4.81 41.24 16.66
N GLN A 998 -3.52 41.58 16.74
CA GLN A 998 -2.49 40.60 17.10
C GLN A 998 -2.73 40.01 18.50
N GLU A 999 -3.15 40.83 19.47
CA GLU A 999 -3.49 40.37 20.81
C GLU A 999 -4.77 39.51 20.82
N LEU A 1000 -5.84 39.98 20.15
CA LEU A 1000 -7.10 39.24 20.02
C LEU A 1000 -6.95 37.90 19.30
N LEU A 1001 -5.98 37.78 18.40
CA LEU A 1001 -5.69 36.59 17.62
C LEU A 1001 -4.42 35.87 18.10
N LYS A 1002 -3.95 36.13 19.32
CA LYS A 1002 -2.76 35.41 19.81
C LYS A 1002 -3.03 33.90 19.80
N PRO A 1003 -2.04 33.07 19.45
CA PRO A 1003 -2.18 31.62 19.33
C PRO A 1003 -2.70 30.99 20.63
N LEU A 1004 -3.40 29.86 20.51
CA LEU A 1004 -4.07 29.22 21.65
C LEU A 1004 -3.10 28.91 22.80
N TYR A 1005 -1.90 28.43 22.49
CA TYR A 1005 -0.87 28.10 23.49
C TYR A 1005 -0.29 29.31 24.23
N LYS A 1006 -0.47 30.53 23.71
CA LYS A 1006 -0.04 31.76 24.38
C LYS A 1006 -1.12 32.32 25.31
N ARG A 1007 -2.38 31.83 25.31
CA ARG A 1007 -3.53 32.38 26.06
C ARG A 1007 -3.52 32.01 27.55
N ASP A 1008 -3.85 33.00 28.39
CA ASP A 1008 -3.58 32.99 29.84
C ASP A 1008 -4.50 32.08 30.66
N ARG A 1009 -5.49 31.45 30.04
CA ARG A 1009 -6.35 30.47 30.70
C ARG A 1009 -5.69 29.11 30.53
N LYS A 1010 -5.39 28.45 31.66
CA LYS A 1010 -4.83 27.09 31.77
C LYS A 1010 -5.18 26.31 30.52
N LEU A 1011 -4.17 26.11 29.66
CA LEU A 1011 -4.27 25.22 28.51
C LEU A 1011 -5.05 24.00 28.96
N SER A 1012 -6.18 23.72 28.32
CA SER A 1012 -6.74 22.37 28.32
C SER A 1012 -5.74 21.50 27.56
N TYR A 1013 -4.60 21.22 28.18
CA TYR A 1013 -3.58 20.32 27.65
C TYR A 1013 -4.29 19.01 27.34
N GLY A 1014 -4.31 18.64 26.05
CA GLY A 1014 -4.91 17.40 25.57
C GLY A 1014 -6.23 17.54 24.80
N ASN A 1015 -6.88 18.70 24.82
CA ASN A 1015 -8.12 18.90 24.05
C ASN A 1015 -7.80 19.42 22.64
N ILE A 1016 -7.98 18.57 21.64
CA ILE A 1016 -7.79 18.94 20.24
C ILE A 1016 -9.08 19.61 19.77
N HIS A 1017 -8.99 20.79 19.17
CA HIS A 1017 -10.16 21.47 18.61
C HIS A 1017 -10.02 21.61 17.09
N ARG A 1018 -11.11 21.37 16.35
CA ARG A 1018 -11.23 21.74 14.95
C ARG A 1018 -11.76 23.17 14.86
N PHE A 1019 -11.14 24.00 14.03
CA PHE A 1019 -11.69 25.30 13.63
C PHE A 1019 -12.08 25.28 12.16
N TRP A 1020 -13.18 25.93 11.80
CA TRP A 1020 -13.57 26.14 10.40
C TRP A 1020 -14.28 27.49 10.22
N ILE A 1021 -14.33 27.95 8.98
CA ILE A 1021 -15.09 29.14 8.58
C ILE A 1021 -16.42 28.67 7.98
N GLU A 1022 -17.52 29.23 8.48
CA GLU A 1022 -18.86 28.99 7.96
C GLU A 1022 -19.48 30.32 7.54
N ALA A 1023 -19.98 30.36 6.32
CA ALA A 1023 -20.79 31.49 5.87
C ALA A 1023 -22.23 31.30 6.34
N GLY A 1024 -22.86 32.35 6.85
CA GLY A 1024 -24.31 32.38 7.07
C GLY A 1024 -25.07 32.35 5.76
N ASP A 1025 -26.41 32.29 5.85
CA ASP A 1025 -27.24 32.25 4.65
C ASP A 1025 -27.23 33.62 3.95
N PRO A 1026 -26.75 33.74 2.70
CA PRO A 1026 -26.80 34.99 1.95
C PRO A 1026 -28.22 35.46 1.64
N ILE A 1027 -29.22 34.57 1.72
CA ILE A 1027 -30.62 34.87 1.38
C ILE A 1027 -31.29 35.72 2.47
N ASP A 1028 -30.87 35.59 3.73
CA ASP A 1028 -31.47 36.30 4.87
C ASP A 1028 -31.37 37.83 4.75
N GLU A 1029 -30.42 38.34 3.95
CA GLU A 1029 -30.22 39.78 3.72
C GLU A 1029 -30.60 40.24 2.30
N VAL A 1030 -31.47 39.51 1.58
CA VAL A 1030 -31.90 39.93 0.23
C VAL A 1030 -32.96 41.02 0.30
N THR A 1031 -32.68 42.18 -0.28
CA THR A 1031 -33.68 43.24 -0.49
C THR A 1031 -34.16 43.24 -1.94
N ILE A 1032 -35.48 43.34 -2.14
CA ILE A 1032 -36.12 43.36 -3.45
C ILE A 1032 -36.63 44.77 -3.75
N ASP A 1033 -36.15 45.38 -4.83
CA ASP A 1033 -36.64 46.66 -5.36
C ASP A 1033 -37.30 46.42 -6.72
N GLN A 1034 -38.62 46.60 -6.79
CA GLN A 1034 -39.41 46.39 -7.99
C GLN A 1034 -39.71 47.73 -8.67
N LYS A 1035 -39.22 47.88 -9.90
CA LYS A 1035 -39.49 49.00 -10.80
C LYS A 1035 -40.35 48.52 -11.97
N ALA A 1036 -40.93 49.45 -12.72
CA ALA A 1036 -41.91 49.18 -13.77
C ALA A 1036 -41.54 48.02 -14.72
N ASN A 1037 -40.27 47.90 -15.12
CA ASN A 1037 -39.80 46.84 -16.02
C ASN A 1037 -38.71 45.94 -15.40
N ASP A 1038 -38.29 46.21 -14.17
CA ASP A 1038 -37.09 45.60 -13.59
C ASP A 1038 -37.33 45.14 -12.16
N ILE A 1039 -36.91 43.92 -11.82
CA ILE A 1039 -36.81 43.46 -10.44
C ILE A 1039 -35.33 43.41 -10.05
N ILE A 1040 -34.96 44.15 -9.01
CA ILE A 1040 -33.59 44.20 -8.50
C ILE A 1040 -33.53 43.42 -7.20
N TYR A 1041 -32.78 42.33 -7.19
CA TYR A 1041 -32.43 41.57 -6.00
C TYR A 1041 -31.05 41.99 -5.54
N ARG A 1042 -30.97 42.69 -4.40
CA ARG A 1042 -29.67 43.03 -3.79
C ARG A 1042 -29.37 42.03 -2.69
N ILE A 1043 -28.18 41.44 -2.74
CA ILE A 1043 -27.68 40.56 -1.68
C ILE A 1043 -26.94 41.44 -0.67
N GLY A 1044 -27.35 41.36 0.59
CA GLY A 1044 -26.73 42.06 1.69
C GLY A 1044 -25.32 41.56 2.03
N ASP A 1045 -24.92 41.81 3.26
CA ASP A 1045 -23.69 41.27 3.80
C ASP A 1045 -23.87 39.78 4.14
N VAL A 1046 -22.83 38.99 3.96
CA VAL A 1046 -22.87 37.58 4.40
C VAL A 1046 -22.09 37.50 5.71
N PRO A 1047 -22.73 37.16 6.83
CA PRO A 1047 -22.01 37.01 8.08
C PRO A 1047 -21.10 35.78 7.97
N MET A 1048 -19.86 35.92 8.46
CA MET A 1048 -18.85 34.88 8.40
C MET A 1048 -18.47 34.49 9.82
N TYR A 1049 -18.64 33.22 10.16
CA TYR A 1049 -18.42 32.70 11.50
C TYR A 1049 -17.20 31.80 11.51
N VAL A 1050 -16.32 31.98 12.50
CA VAL A 1050 -15.35 30.96 12.85
C VAL A 1050 -15.98 30.11 13.93
N LYS A 1051 -16.19 28.83 13.62
CA LYS A 1051 -16.70 27.85 14.57
C LYS A 1051 -15.56 26.98 15.08
N GLN A 1052 -15.81 26.36 16.23
CA GLN A 1052 -14.90 25.41 16.86
C GLN A 1052 -15.67 24.18 17.29
N HIS A 1053 -15.01 23.03 17.30
CA HIS A 1053 -15.54 21.82 17.92
C HIS A 1053 -14.43 21.08 18.64
N LEU A 1054 -14.71 20.65 19.87
CA LEU A 1054 -13.83 19.74 20.59
C LEU A 1054 -13.80 18.39 19.87
N LEU A 1055 -12.60 17.86 19.68
CA LEU A 1055 -12.37 16.54 19.12
C LEU A 1055 -11.94 15.59 20.23
N LYS A 1056 -12.47 14.37 20.20
CA LYS A 1056 -12.08 13.25 21.08
C LYS A 1056 -11.76 12.02 20.24
N TYR A 1057 -10.93 11.15 20.77
CA TYR A 1057 -10.79 9.82 20.18
C TYR A 1057 -12.01 8.98 20.54
N ASP A 1058 -12.64 8.35 19.55
CA ASP A 1058 -13.63 7.29 19.78
C ASP A 1058 -12.95 6.00 20.27
N ASP A 1059 -13.75 4.96 20.52
CA ASP A 1059 -13.23 3.65 20.95
C ASP A 1059 -12.43 2.95 19.84
N GLU A 1060 -12.67 3.31 18.58
CA GLU A 1060 -11.84 2.94 17.44
C GLU A 1060 -10.55 3.80 17.33
N GLY A 1061 -10.35 4.78 18.20
CA GLY A 1061 -9.24 5.71 18.13
C GLY A 1061 -9.19 6.55 16.84
N ASN A 1062 -10.33 6.78 16.19
CA ASN A 1062 -10.54 7.87 15.25
C ASN A 1062 -10.86 9.15 16.01
N LEU A 1063 -10.47 10.28 15.42
CA LEU A 1063 -10.75 11.58 15.99
C LEU A 1063 -12.15 12.05 15.56
N ILE A 1064 -13.10 12.05 16.48
CA ILE A 1064 -14.50 12.42 16.27
C ILE A 1064 -14.87 13.71 17.02
N ASP A 1065 -15.90 14.35 16.52
CA ASP A 1065 -16.54 15.54 17.07
C ASP A 1065 -17.23 15.22 18.42
N ASP A 1066 -16.95 16.00 19.47
CA ASP A 1066 -17.55 15.84 20.80
C ASP A 1066 -18.77 16.74 20.99
N ASN A 1067 -19.95 16.19 20.66
CA ASN A 1067 -21.24 16.88 20.71
C ASN A 1067 -21.62 17.50 22.07
N ARG A 1068 -20.89 17.21 23.15
CA ARG A 1068 -21.16 17.75 24.50
C ARG A 1068 -20.95 19.26 24.62
N PHE A 1069 -20.14 19.86 23.74
CA PHE A 1069 -19.70 21.26 23.85
C PHE A 1069 -20.37 22.24 22.89
N ASN A 1070 -21.49 21.86 22.25
CA ASN A 1070 -22.25 22.77 21.38
C ASN A 1070 -23.04 23.88 22.10
N ASN A 1071 -22.82 24.09 23.41
CA ASN A 1071 -23.54 25.08 24.18
C ASN A 1071 -22.85 26.47 24.09
N CYS A 1072 -23.67 27.51 23.94
CA CYS A 1072 -23.27 28.92 23.83
C CYS A 1072 -22.52 29.51 25.04
N GLU A 1073 -22.27 28.72 26.08
CA GLU A 1073 -21.59 29.12 27.31
C GLU A 1073 -20.13 28.67 27.37
N ASP A 1074 -19.57 28.09 26.30
CA ASP A 1074 -18.16 27.70 26.30
C ASP A 1074 -17.25 28.93 26.45
N GLN A 1075 -16.55 29.01 27.59
CA GLN A 1075 -15.58 30.05 27.92
C GLN A 1075 -14.12 29.61 27.69
N SER A 1076 -13.91 28.51 26.97
CA SER A 1076 -12.59 28.00 26.58
C SER A 1076 -11.76 29.06 25.83
N SER A 1077 -10.44 28.89 25.82
CA SER A 1077 -9.54 29.76 25.04
C SER A 1077 -9.86 29.70 23.55
N GLU A 1078 -10.34 28.54 23.10
CA GLU A 1078 -10.78 28.18 21.77
C GLU A 1078 -12.09 28.87 21.38
N ALA A 1079 -13.12 28.81 22.22
CA ALA A 1079 -14.37 29.54 22.01
C ALA A 1079 -14.13 31.06 21.98
N ASN A 1080 -13.29 31.58 22.89
CA ASN A 1080 -12.89 32.98 22.87
C ASN A 1080 -12.11 33.36 21.59
N PHE A 1081 -11.29 32.46 21.05
CA PHE A 1081 -10.60 32.65 19.77
C PHE A 1081 -11.61 32.76 18.63
N ALA A 1082 -12.49 31.76 18.52
CA ALA A 1082 -13.52 31.67 17.50
C ALA A 1082 -14.43 32.90 17.50
N LYS A 1083 -14.88 33.33 18.70
CA LYS A 1083 -15.67 34.57 18.88
C LYS A 1083 -14.88 35.81 18.48
N SER A 1084 -13.66 35.99 18.97
CA SER A 1084 -12.84 37.17 18.63
C SER A 1084 -12.56 37.27 17.12
N PHE A 1085 -12.32 36.14 16.46
CA PHE A 1085 -12.12 36.09 15.02
C PHE A 1085 -13.41 36.46 14.28
N THR A 1086 -14.55 35.88 14.68
CA THR A 1086 -15.87 36.16 14.11
C THR A 1086 -16.24 37.63 14.22
N ASP A 1087 -16.16 38.20 15.43
CA ASP A 1087 -16.53 39.60 15.72
C ASP A 1087 -15.68 40.60 14.94
N ASN A 1088 -14.47 40.21 14.53
CA ASN A 1088 -13.52 41.07 13.79
C ASN A 1088 -13.26 40.56 12.36
N TYR A 1089 -14.09 39.66 11.80
CA TYR A 1089 -13.81 38.98 10.53
C TYR A 1089 -13.56 39.96 9.38
N ASN A 1090 -14.40 40.98 9.24
CA ASN A 1090 -14.26 41.99 8.18
C ASN A 1090 -12.98 42.83 8.35
N GLU A 1091 -12.63 43.22 9.58
CA GLU A 1091 -11.41 43.98 9.87
C GLU A 1091 -10.15 43.14 9.59
N ILE A 1092 -10.15 41.88 10.01
CA ILE A 1092 -9.08 40.92 9.69
C ILE A 1092 -9.00 40.75 8.17
N GLY A 1093 -10.12 40.54 7.50
CA GLY A 1093 -10.19 40.41 6.04
C GLY A 1093 -9.65 41.62 5.27
N ALA A 1094 -9.67 42.82 5.84
CA ALA A 1094 -9.04 43.99 5.23
C ALA A 1094 -7.51 43.88 5.15
N TYR A 1095 -6.90 43.01 5.95
CA TYR A 1095 -5.47 42.65 5.91
C TYR A 1095 -5.23 41.31 5.22
N PHE A 1096 -6.22 40.41 5.25
CA PHE A 1096 -6.27 39.08 4.63
C PHE A 1096 -7.38 39.01 3.57
N PRO A 1097 -7.19 39.61 2.38
CA PRO A 1097 -8.26 39.75 1.39
C PRO A 1097 -8.90 38.44 0.95
N GLU A 1098 -8.19 37.32 1.03
CA GLU A 1098 -8.71 35.97 0.82
C GLU A 1098 -9.93 35.62 1.70
N LEU A 1099 -10.03 36.18 2.91
CA LEU A 1099 -11.19 36.02 3.79
C LEU A 1099 -12.41 36.81 3.28
N LEU A 1100 -12.19 38.03 2.76
CA LEU A 1100 -13.27 38.83 2.14
C LEU A 1100 -13.67 38.27 0.79
N ARG A 1101 -12.71 37.74 0.03
CA ARG A 1101 -12.97 37.06 -1.23
C ARG A 1101 -13.88 35.84 -1.03
N LEU A 1102 -13.65 35.05 0.02
CA LEU A 1102 -14.51 33.90 0.34
C LEU A 1102 -15.99 34.31 0.46
N LYS A 1103 -16.24 35.41 1.17
CA LYS A 1103 -17.57 36.00 1.34
C LYS A 1103 -18.24 36.37 0.00
N GLU A 1104 -17.50 37.02 -0.89
CA GLU A 1104 -18.03 37.42 -2.20
C GLU A 1104 -18.23 36.22 -3.14
N LEU A 1105 -17.40 35.18 -3.05
CA LEU A 1105 -17.59 33.94 -3.81
C LEU A 1105 -18.82 33.14 -3.34
N VAL A 1106 -19.16 33.20 -2.04
CA VAL A 1106 -20.42 32.65 -1.51
C VAL A 1106 -21.62 33.38 -2.10
N LYS A 1107 -21.58 34.71 -2.17
CA LYS A 1107 -22.64 35.51 -2.83
C LYS A 1107 -22.79 35.17 -4.31
N LEU A 1108 -21.69 34.97 -5.05
CA LEU A 1108 -21.77 34.49 -6.44
C LEU A 1108 -22.47 33.14 -6.54
N GLY A 1109 -22.14 32.19 -5.65
CA GLY A 1109 -22.82 30.89 -5.61
C GLY A 1109 -24.31 31.00 -5.31
N ALA A 1110 -24.70 31.89 -4.39
CA ALA A 1110 -26.09 32.19 -4.09
C ALA A 1110 -26.84 32.76 -5.30
N LEU A 1111 -26.20 33.63 -6.10
CA LEU A 1111 -26.79 34.12 -7.34
C LEU A 1111 -27.03 32.99 -8.36
N VAL A 1112 -26.12 32.02 -8.46
CA VAL A 1112 -26.33 30.85 -9.33
C VAL A 1112 -27.52 30.03 -8.86
N ASP A 1113 -27.65 29.81 -7.55
CA ASP A 1113 -28.78 29.09 -6.98
C ASP A 1113 -30.09 29.83 -7.24
N PHE A 1114 -30.10 31.15 -7.00
CA PHE A 1114 -31.23 32.01 -7.28
C PHE A 1114 -31.67 31.95 -8.75
N ILE A 1115 -30.73 32.09 -9.69
CA ILE A 1115 -31.02 32.02 -11.14
C ILE A 1115 -31.58 30.64 -11.52
N ARG A 1116 -31.07 29.56 -10.93
CA ARG A 1116 -31.58 28.21 -11.16
C ARG A 1116 -33.00 28.03 -10.63
N GLN A 1117 -33.28 28.55 -9.44
CA GLN A 1117 -34.62 28.51 -8.84
C GLN A 1117 -35.60 29.36 -9.65
N PHE A 1118 -35.19 30.56 -10.07
CA PHE A 1118 -35.96 31.42 -10.95
C PHE A 1118 -36.28 30.73 -12.28
N TYR A 1119 -35.28 30.11 -12.92
CA TYR A 1119 -35.48 29.35 -14.16
C TYR A 1119 -36.44 28.16 -13.97
N LYS A 1120 -36.29 27.38 -12.89
CA LYS A 1120 -37.22 26.29 -12.57
C LYS A 1120 -38.65 26.79 -12.33
N SER A 1121 -38.79 27.92 -11.64
CA SER A 1121 -40.10 28.56 -11.44
C SER A 1121 -40.71 29.00 -12.76
N LEU A 1122 -39.92 29.59 -13.66
CA LEU A 1122 -40.40 29.96 -15.00
C LEU A 1122 -40.81 28.73 -15.81
N GLN A 1123 -40.02 27.65 -15.79
CA GLN A 1123 -40.39 26.41 -16.47
C GLN A 1123 -41.69 25.84 -15.92
N LYS A 1124 -41.87 25.84 -14.60
CA LYS A 1124 -43.09 25.39 -13.95
C LYS A 1124 -44.29 26.25 -14.34
N ASN A 1125 -44.13 27.58 -14.31
CA ASN A 1125 -45.19 28.50 -14.69
C ASN A 1125 -45.54 28.36 -16.18
N ILE A 1126 -44.55 28.19 -17.07
CA ILE A 1126 -44.80 27.92 -18.49
C ILE A 1126 -45.52 26.58 -18.66
N ALA A 1127 -45.15 25.55 -17.90
CA ALA A 1127 -45.85 24.26 -17.94
C ALA A 1127 -47.30 24.33 -17.38
N GLU A 1128 -47.58 25.27 -16.46
CA GLU A 1128 -48.91 25.53 -15.90
C GLU A 1128 -49.75 26.49 -16.79
N ASP A 1129 -49.14 27.45 -17.48
CA ASP A 1129 -49.78 28.41 -18.42
C ASP A 1129 -49.95 27.84 -19.84
N ILE A 1130 -49.11 26.89 -20.25
CA ILE A 1130 -49.47 26.00 -21.36
C ILE A 1130 -50.68 25.25 -20.82
N ASP A 1131 -51.82 25.49 -21.45
CA ASP A 1131 -53.13 25.06 -21.01
C ASP A 1131 -53.29 23.53 -21.13
N VAL A 1132 -52.51 22.80 -20.33
CA VAL A 1132 -52.60 21.36 -20.18
C VAL A 1132 -54.01 21.01 -19.72
N ARG A 1133 -54.74 21.92 -19.04
CA ARG A 1133 -56.18 21.75 -18.80
C ARG A 1133 -57.01 21.87 -20.07
N ASN A 1134 -56.88 22.88 -20.92
CA ASN A 1134 -57.65 22.91 -22.18
C ASN A 1134 -57.23 21.83 -23.19
N ILE A 1135 -55.97 21.39 -23.19
CA ILE A 1135 -55.50 20.26 -23.99
C ILE A 1135 -56.01 18.95 -23.39
N CYS A 1136 -55.92 18.72 -22.08
CA CYS A 1136 -56.48 17.54 -21.43
C CYS A 1136 -58.01 17.54 -21.42
N ASP A 1137 -58.68 18.68 -21.37
CA ASP A 1137 -60.15 18.84 -21.45
C ASP A 1137 -60.61 18.63 -22.89
N SER A 1138 -59.85 19.09 -23.90
CA SER A 1138 -60.12 18.77 -25.31
C SER A 1138 -59.83 17.30 -25.63
N LEU A 1139 -58.74 16.74 -25.10
CA LEU A 1139 -58.39 15.32 -25.25
C LEU A 1139 -59.29 14.41 -24.44
N SER A 1140 -59.80 14.81 -23.27
CA SER A 1140 -60.77 14.04 -22.50
C SER A 1140 -62.18 14.17 -23.07
N LYS A 1141 -62.53 15.30 -23.70
CA LYS A 1141 -63.74 15.43 -24.50
C LYS A 1141 -63.67 14.55 -25.77
N GLN A 1142 -62.52 14.50 -26.45
CA GLN A 1142 -62.28 13.56 -27.55
C GLN A 1142 -62.19 12.10 -27.09
N ARG A 1143 -61.58 11.80 -25.94
CA ARG A 1143 -61.57 10.44 -25.35
C ARG A 1143 -62.96 10.00 -24.87
N SER A 1144 -63.83 10.93 -24.43
CA SER A 1144 -65.20 10.61 -24.04
C SER A 1144 -66.15 10.31 -25.22
N GLU A 1145 -65.73 10.65 -26.44
CA GLU A 1145 -66.41 10.28 -27.69
C GLU A 1145 -65.93 8.92 -28.24
N ILE A 1146 -64.91 8.31 -27.62
CA ILE A 1146 -64.34 7.01 -27.99
C ILE A 1146 -64.72 6.02 -26.87
N GLU A 1147 -65.48 4.98 -27.21
CA GLU A 1147 -65.93 3.98 -26.25
C GLU A 1147 -64.80 2.98 -25.96
N TYR A 1148 -64.23 3.07 -24.75
CA TYR A 1148 -63.17 2.18 -24.25
C TYR A 1148 -63.76 0.98 -23.49
N PRO A 1149 -63.13 -0.22 -23.54
CA PRO A 1149 -61.83 -0.50 -24.17
C PRO A 1149 -61.90 -0.63 -25.70
N LEU A 1150 -60.85 -0.19 -26.41
CA LEU A 1150 -60.75 -0.36 -27.87
C LEU A 1150 -60.50 -1.82 -28.25
N ASP A 1151 -59.87 -2.61 -27.38
CA ASP A 1151 -59.67 -4.06 -27.55
C ASP A 1151 -60.93 -4.88 -27.16
N THR A 1152 -62.08 -4.51 -27.72
CA THR A 1152 -63.27 -5.38 -27.70
C THR A 1152 -63.28 -6.29 -28.93
N SER A 1153 -63.90 -7.47 -28.82
CA SER A 1153 -63.99 -8.39 -29.96
C SER A 1153 -64.66 -7.76 -31.18
N ASP A 1154 -65.60 -6.84 -30.95
CA ASP A 1154 -66.36 -6.15 -31.98
C ASP A 1154 -65.49 -5.15 -32.73
N ASN A 1155 -64.62 -4.42 -32.03
CA ASN A 1155 -63.65 -3.50 -32.62
C ASN A 1155 -62.54 -4.25 -33.37
N VAL A 1156 -62.00 -5.33 -32.79
CA VAL A 1156 -61.02 -6.19 -33.48
C VAL A 1156 -61.62 -6.75 -34.77
N GLN A 1157 -62.89 -7.16 -34.75
CA GLN A 1157 -63.59 -7.63 -35.93
C GLN A 1157 -63.86 -6.51 -36.95
N HIS A 1158 -64.26 -5.32 -36.48
CA HIS A 1158 -64.49 -4.15 -37.32
C HIS A 1158 -63.21 -3.74 -38.07
N PHE A 1159 -62.09 -3.60 -37.36
CA PHE A 1159 -60.80 -3.26 -37.95
C PHE A 1159 -60.27 -4.36 -38.86
N ARG A 1160 -60.48 -5.64 -38.52
CA ARG A 1160 -60.17 -6.76 -39.43
C ARG A 1160 -60.92 -6.61 -40.75
N MET A 1161 -62.24 -6.40 -40.71
CA MET A 1161 -63.05 -6.26 -41.93
C MET A 1161 -62.60 -5.06 -42.76
N LYS A 1162 -62.34 -3.92 -42.11
CA LYS A 1162 -61.85 -2.72 -42.79
C LYS A 1162 -60.50 -2.93 -43.46
N ILE A 1163 -59.55 -3.60 -42.80
CA ILE A 1163 -58.24 -3.90 -43.37
C ILE A 1163 -58.37 -4.87 -44.56
N LEU A 1164 -59.24 -5.88 -44.46
CA LEU A 1164 -59.50 -6.81 -45.57
C LEU A 1164 -60.20 -6.13 -46.76
N GLU A 1165 -61.08 -5.15 -46.50
CA GLU A 1165 -61.70 -4.30 -47.52
C GLU A 1165 -60.67 -3.38 -48.20
N GLU A 1166 -59.76 -2.76 -47.45
CA GLU A 1166 -58.73 -1.86 -48.00
C GLU A 1166 -57.67 -2.61 -48.83
N ILE A 1167 -57.41 -3.88 -48.53
CA ILE A 1167 -56.47 -4.72 -49.28
C ILE A 1167 -57.13 -5.36 -50.54
N ASP A 1168 -58.41 -5.09 -50.80
CA ASP A 1168 -59.21 -5.63 -51.93
C ASP A 1168 -59.18 -7.17 -51.98
N GLN A 1169 -59.18 -7.80 -50.80
CA GLN A 1169 -58.98 -9.24 -50.59
C GLN A 1169 -60.06 -9.83 -49.66
N SER A 1170 -61.31 -9.39 -49.82
CA SER A 1170 -62.45 -9.83 -49.00
C SER A 1170 -62.81 -11.33 -49.12
N ASN A 1171 -62.16 -12.08 -50.02
CA ASN A 1171 -62.39 -13.51 -50.27
C ASN A 1171 -61.17 -14.42 -49.97
N ILE A 1172 -60.16 -13.95 -49.23
CA ILE A 1172 -59.07 -14.84 -48.81
C ILE A 1172 -59.55 -15.70 -47.63
N ASP A 1173 -59.67 -17.00 -47.85
CA ASP A 1173 -59.80 -18.00 -46.79
C ASP A 1173 -58.45 -18.11 -46.07
N LEU A 1174 -58.29 -17.33 -45.00
CA LEU A 1174 -57.19 -17.52 -44.04
C LEU A 1174 -57.40 -18.86 -43.32
N SER A 1175 -56.31 -19.59 -43.09
CA SER A 1175 -56.39 -20.75 -42.20
C SER A 1175 -56.76 -20.30 -40.78
N TYR A 1176 -57.38 -21.19 -39.99
CA TYR A 1176 -57.85 -20.84 -38.65
C TYR A 1176 -56.74 -20.28 -37.75
N ASP A 1177 -55.52 -20.81 -37.88
CA ASP A 1177 -54.37 -20.36 -37.09
C ASP A 1177 -53.89 -18.97 -37.53
N GLU A 1178 -53.85 -18.69 -38.83
CA GLU A 1178 -53.50 -17.36 -39.36
C GLU A 1178 -54.55 -16.31 -39.00
N GLU A 1179 -55.84 -16.68 -39.01
CA GLU A 1179 -56.91 -15.77 -38.59
C GLU A 1179 -56.85 -15.47 -37.09
N SER A 1180 -56.57 -16.48 -36.26
CA SER A 1180 -56.35 -16.28 -34.82
C SER A 1180 -55.17 -15.33 -34.57
N ASP A 1181 -54.05 -15.54 -35.26
CA ASP A 1181 -52.86 -14.72 -35.05
C ASP A 1181 -53.05 -13.29 -35.57
N PHE A 1182 -53.78 -13.11 -36.68
CA PHE A 1182 -54.11 -11.78 -37.19
C PHE A 1182 -55.03 -11.01 -36.23
N ARG A 1183 -56.05 -11.68 -35.65
CA ARG A 1183 -56.91 -11.07 -34.62
C ARG A 1183 -56.13 -10.72 -33.35
N LYS A 1184 -55.20 -11.58 -32.92
CA LYS A 1184 -54.32 -11.29 -31.77
C LYS A 1184 -53.39 -10.11 -32.03
N MET A 1185 -52.89 -9.96 -33.26
CA MET A 1185 -52.07 -8.81 -33.64
C MET A 1185 -52.88 -7.51 -33.57
N ILE A 1186 -54.10 -7.49 -34.14
CA ILE A 1186 -54.99 -6.31 -34.07
C ILE A 1186 -55.36 -6.01 -32.62
N SER A 1187 -55.72 -7.03 -31.84
CA SER A 1187 -56.05 -6.92 -30.41
C SER A 1187 -54.87 -6.36 -29.60
N SER A 1188 -53.65 -6.87 -29.82
CA SER A 1188 -52.42 -6.37 -29.22
C SER A 1188 -52.17 -4.90 -29.55
N GLU A 1189 -52.36 -4.48 -30.81
CA GLU A 1189 -52.15 -3.08 -31.19
C GLU A 1189 -53.24 -2.17 -30.63
N LEU A 1190 -54.50 -2.60 -30.63
CA LEU A 1190 -55.58 -1.85 -29.98
C LEU A 1190 -55.37 -1.73 -28.47
N ALA A 1191 -54.88 -2.78 -27.82
CA ALA A 1191 -54.53 -2.77 -26.41
C ALA A 1191 -53.34 -1.85 -26.12
N ASN A 1192 -52.32 -1.83 -26.99
CA ASN A 1192 -51.20 -0.89 -26.88
C ASN A 1192 -51.66 0.56 -27.01
N VAL A 1193 -52.57 0.83 -27.96
CA VAL A 1193 -53.20 2.15 -28.15
C VAL A 1193 -54.13 2.53 -26.99
N ASP A 1194 -54.76 1.57 -26.32
CA ASP A 1194 -55.52 1.80 -25.07
C ASP A 1194 -54.61 2.20 -23.91
N THR A 1195 -53.35 1.74 -23.90
CA THR A 1195 -52.37 2.04 -22.85
C THR A 1195 -51.52 3.29 -23.09
N GLU A 1196 -51.42 3.79 -24.32
CA GLU A 1196 -50.83 5.11 -24.68
C GLU A 1196 -51.84 6.26 -24.53
#